data_AF-K9AUG8-F1
#
_entry.id   AF-K9AUG8-F1
#
_cell.length_a   1.000
_cell.length_b   1.000
_cell.length_c   1.000
_cell.angle_alpha   90.00
_cell.angle_beta   90.00
_cell.angle_gamma   90.00
#
_symmetry.space_group_name_H-M   'P 1'
#
loop_
_entity.id
_entity.type
_entity.pdbx_description
1 polymer ?
#
loop_
_entity_poly.entity_id
_entity_poly.type
_entity_poly.pdbx_seq_one_letter_code
_entity_poly.pdbx_strand_id
1 'polypeptide(L)'
;MSSVAHSSHWGAFTAVVTDDTLVDLVPEPRDPHPSPMIADLGESVDSGLRVRRPAARRSWLEAVRAERRSAGPSDRLGEEDLRTHRHGERRGADPFVEIDWDEALDLAASELDRVRTEYGNAAIFGGSYGWSSAGRFHHARTQLHRFLNSFGGHTSQVGNYSFGAAAMILPHVLGPAQFANGRLSSWDVVSEHTQLWVMFGGIALKNTQLESGGISDHTIPGRLRATRDNGCAFVSVSPIRDDAPDVIDPQWLPIRPNTDTALMLGLGHTLLTESLHDEEFLTTRCVGWERFRDYLDGSEDGTAKDADWAAEITRIPAETIRELARSMAGNRTMISVAWSLQRADHGEQPFWAAPALAAMLGQIGLPGGGFGFGYGATGTMGNWQYPFPAPRLPVGVNAVSAPIPAARIADMLLAPGEKYEFNGEVRRYPDTRLVYWAGGNPFHHHQDLNRLRRGWARPETVIVHEPFWTATARHADLVLPATTTLERNDLGAASGDRRIIAMHRAITPRHEARADWDIFRALAGRLGVAEDFTAGRDEMEWIAHLYTSTRSAAAEHGIDLPEFADFWEEGGVDIPQGSTVLLEAFRADPVAHPLETPSGLIELFSATIDGFGYDDCPGHPAWLEPTEWLGAADAPAGSLHLVSNQPAHRLHSQLDMAAGSRAAKIGGREPCRLNPADAAARGIADGDIVRVVNDRGACLAGVRLSEDISPGVIQLSAGAWYQAADPGIEDSLEVHGNPNVLTRDHGTSRLAQGPAALSTLVRVEPYRGPELPEVTVTTTPPPFASGGSGTDRAPGPSRAATRGRTASARGRSPSACAVDDRGQTRLVGSDHDDERQGMTESSAITPEQVAHLASLARIAMSEDELAALSGDLTTILSNVARVNEAAGEDVPATSHPIALTNVMRSDEVGPTLSSEQALAAAPASADDKFLVPQILGEE
;
A
#
# COMPACT_ATOMS: atom_id res chain seq x y z
N MET A 1 8.75 4.26 -32.43
CA MET A 1 8.20 3.38 -31.39
C MET A 1 9.33 2.56 -30.81
N SER A 2 9.56 2.64 -29.51
CA SER A 2 10.57 1.87 -28.77
C SER A 2 9.88 1.13 -27.63
N SER A 3 10.38 -0.05 -27.29
CA SER A 3 9.88 -0.86 -26.18
C SER A 3 11.04 -1.16 -25.25
N VAL A 4 10.87 -0.94 -23.94
CA VAL A 4 11.93 -1.18 -22.96
C VAL A 4 11.41 -1.92 -21.74
N ALA A 5 12.23 -2.82 -21.20
CA ALA A 5 11.91 -3.53 -19.97
C ALA A 5 11.90 -2.58 -18.76
N HIS A 6 10.94 -2.78 -17.87
CA HIS A 6 10.81 -1.99 -16.65
C HIS A 6 10.09 -2.79 -15.56
N SER A 7 10.11 -2.27 -14.34
CA SER A 7 9.42 -2.88 -13.20
C SER A 7 8.84 -1.81 -12.27
N SER A 8 7.87 -2.21 -11.48
CA SER A 8 7.24 -1.39 -10.44
C SER A 8 6.88 -2.27 -9.25
N HIS A 9 6.39 -1.66 -8.17
CA HIS A 9 5.83 -2.43 -7.05
C HIS A 9 4.72 -3.39 -7.46
N TRP A 10 4.01 -3.08 -8.55
CA TRP A 10 2.82 -3.79 -9.03
C TRP A 10 3.12 -4.88 -10.06
N GLY A 11 4.38 -5.01 -10.50
CA GLY A 11 4.74 -5.97 -11.53
C GLY A 11 5.81 -5.47 -12.49
N ALA A 12 6.39 -6.43 -13.21
CA ALA A 12 7.24 -6.23 -14.37
C ALA A 12 6.38 -5.94 -15.62
N PHE A 13 6.88 -5.09 -16.51
CA PHE A 13 6.18 -4.73 -17.74
C PHE A 13 7.16 -4.25 -18.81
N THR A 14 6.69 -4.19 -20.05
CA THR A 14 7.35 -3.53 -21.16
C THR A 14 6.69 -2.17 -21.39
N ALA A 15 7.46 -1.09 -21.27
CA ALA A 15 6.99 0.25 -21.57
C ALA A 15 7.10 0.52 -23.07
N VAL A 16 5.98 0.88 -23.69
CA VAL A 16 5.88 1.17 -25.13
C VAL A 16 5.81 2.67 -25.34
N VAL A 17 6.75 3.24 -26.08
CA VAL A 17 6.95 4.69 -26.19
C VAL A 17 7.04 5.11 -27.65
N THR A 18 6.40 6.22 -28.01
CA THR A 18 6.52 6.86 -29.33
C THR A 18 6.72 8.35 -29.14
N ASP A 19 7.77 8.91 -29.73
CA ASP A 19 8.11 10.34 -29.65
C ASP A 19 8.08 10.87 -28.20
N ASP A 20 8.74 10.14 -27.29
CA ASP A 20 8.79 10.41 -25.84
C ASP A 20 7.42 10.40 -25.10
N THR A 21 6.37 9.92 -25.77
CA THR A 21 5.04 9.74 -25.18
C THR A 21 4.85 8.28 -24.82
N LEU A 22 4.45 8.03 -23.57
CA LEU A 22 4.08 6.69 -23.11
C LEU A 22 2.77 6.29 -23.78
N VAL A 23 2.80 5.21 -24.57
CA VAL A 23 1.65 4.69 -25.31
C VAL A 23 0.96 3.60 -24.52
N ASP A 24 1.74 2.67 -23.94
CA ASP A 24 1.21 1.52 -23.22
C ASP A 24 2.23 0.95 -22.22
N LEU A 25 1.73 0.22 -21.22
CA LEU A 25 2.49 -0.55 -20.25
C LEU A 25 2.02 -2.00 -20.31
N VAL A 26 2.70 -2.82 -21.12
CA VAL A 26 2.30 -4.21 -21.36
C VAL A 26 2.85 -5.08 -20.22
N PRO A 27 2.01 -5.71 -19.38
CA PRO A 27 2.50 -6.55 -18.28
C PRO A 27 3.37 -7.72 -18.76
N GLU A 28 4.25 -8.21 -17.88
CA GLU A 28 5.07 -9.40 -18.13
C GLU A 28 4.19 -10.60 -18.56
N PRO A 29 4.37 -11.14 -19.78
CA PRO A 29 3.51 -12.22 -20.28
C PRO A 29 3.54 -13.51 -19.45
N ARG A 30 4.60 -13.72 -18.66
CA ARG A 30 4.73 -14.87 -17.75
C ARG A 30 3.96 -14.72 -16.44
N ASP A 31 3.52 -13.51 -16.12
CA ASP A 31 2.75 -13.26 -14.91
C ASP A 31 1.32 -13.82 -15.06
N PRO A 32 0.89 -14.79 -14.24
CA PRO A 32 -0.45 -15.37 -14.36
C PRO A 32 -1.55 -14.41 -13.86
N HIS A 33 -1.20 -13.41 -13.04
CA HIS A 33 -2.15 -12.51 -12.40
C HIS A 33 -1.62 -11.07 -12.33
N PRO A 34 -1.32 -10.44 -13.48
CA PRO A 34 -0.73 -9.11 -13.52
C PRO A 34 -1.62 -8.07 -12.86
N SER A 35 -1.00 -7.15 -12.13
CA SER A 35 -1.74 -6.13 -11.41
C SER A 35 -2.38 -5.12 -12.36
N PRO A 36 -3.68 -4.80 -12.20
CA PRO A 36 -4.32 -3.75 -12.98
C PRO A 36 -3.71 -2.36 -12.71
N MET A 37 -3.03 -2.19 -11.57
CA MET A 37 -2.38 -0.93 -11.19
C MET A 37 -1.16 -0.58 -12.08
N ILE A 38 -0.66 -1.52 -12.89
CA ILE A 38 0.35 -1.23 -13.91
C ILE A 38 -0.18 -0.19 -14.91
N ALA A 39 -1.46 -0.29 -15.32
CA ALA A 39 -2.05 0.69 -16.23
C ALA A 39 -2.24 2.07 -15.57
N ASP A 40 -2.67 2.08 -14.29
CA ASP A 40 -2.84 3.31 -13.50
C ASP A 40 -1.52 4.09 -13.32
N LEU A 41 -0.38 3.38 -13.23
CA LEU A 41 0.94 4.01 -13.20
C LEU A 41 1.19 4.85 -14.46
N GLY A 42 0.80 4.34 -15.63
CA GLY A 42 0.96 5.04 -16.91
C GLY A 42 0.17 6.35 -16.96
N GLU A 43 -1.09 6.33 -16.54
CA GLU A 43 -1.94 7.54 -16.45
C GLU A 43 -1.35 8.59 -15.50
N SER A 44 -0.71 8.14 -14.42
CA SER A 44 -0.21 9.06 -13.39
C SER A 44 0.91 10.00 -13.89
N VAL A 45 1.72 9.57 -14.87
CA VAL A 45 2.89 10.33 -15.34
C VAL A 45 2.51 11.70 -15.90
N ASP A 46 1.41 11.77 -16.65
CA ASP A 46 0.92 12.99 -17.30
C ASP A 46 -0.20 13.66 -16.50
N SER A 47 -0.35 13.29 -15.22
CA SER A 47 -1.36 13.86 -14.32
C SER A 47 -1.22 15.38 -14.20
N GLY A 48 -2.37 16.07 -14.18
CA GLY A 48 -2.44 17.50 -13.85
C GLY A 48 -1.91 17.85 -12.44
N LEU A 49 -1.72 16.86 -11.58
CA LEU A 49 -1.16 17.00 -10.23
C LEU A 49 0.37 16.90 -10.16
N ARG A 50 1.07 16.76 -11.30
CA ARG A 50 2.54 16.70 -11.30
C ARG A 50 3.13 17.97 -10.70
N VAL A 51 4.11 17.83 -9.81
CA VAL A 51 4.93 18.97 -9.36
C VAL A 51 5.82 19.37 -10.54
N ARG A 52 5.53 20.52 -11.14
CA ARG A 52 6.15 20.93 -12.41
C ARG A 52 7.50 21.61 -12.22
N ARG A 53 7.62 22.40 -11.16
CA ARG A 53 8.78 23.25 -10.83
C ARG A 53 8.99 23.26 -9.31
N PRO A 54 10.20 23.59 -8.82
CA PRO A 54 10.41 23.85 -7.40
C PRO A 54 9.40 24.90 -6.90
N ALA A 55 8.80 24.63 -5.75
CA ALA A 55 7.76 25.48 -5.20
C ALA A 55 7.95 25.68 -3.70
N ALA A 56 7.86 26.91 -3.24
CA ALA A 56 7.99 27.26 -1.83
C ALA A 56 6.68 27.85 -1.30
N ARG A 57 6.30 27.48 -0.08
CA ARG A 57 5.15 28.05 0.63
C ARG A 57 5.38 29.54 0.82
N ARG A 58 4.40 30.36 0.41
CA ARG A 58 4.59 31.81 0.27
C ARG A 58 5.09 32.50 1.55
N SER A 59 4.44 32.27 2.68
CA SER A 59 4.78 32.97 3.94
C SER A 59 6.15 32.55 4.49
N TRP A 60 6.53 31.27 4.35
CA TRP A 60 7.88 30.80 4.67
C TRP A 60 8.93 31.45 3.78
N LEU A 61 8.68 31.50 2.46
CA LEU A 61 9.60 32.12 1.51
C LEU A 61 9.79 33.62 1.79
N GLU A 62 8.70 34.34 2.10
CA GLU A 62 8.74 35.75 2.48
C GLU A 62 9.55 35.97 3.77
N ALA A 63 9.34 35.13 4.79
CA ALA A 63 10.07 35.16 6.05
C ALA A 63 11.57 34.89 5.86
N VAL A 64 11.94 33.78 5.23
CA VAL A 64 13.35 33.41 4.98
C VAL A 64 14.06 34.46 4.12
N ARG A 65 13.39 35.02 3.11
CA ARG A 65 13.96 36.13 2.32
C ARG A 65 14.12 37.41 3.16
N ALA A 66 13.23 37.69 4.11
CA ALA A 66 13.36 38.84 5.02
C ALA A 66 14.50 38.65 6.03
N GLU A 67 14.63 37.47 6.61
CA GLU A 67 15.74 37.08 7.48
C GLU A 67 17.08 37.25 6.76
N ARG A 68 17.21 36.73 5.53
CA ARG A 68 18.44 36.87 4.72
C ARG A 68 18.79 38.32 4.35
N ARG A 69 17.80 39.21 4.24
CA ARG A 69 18.03 40.64 3.99
C ARG A 69 18.48 41.40 5.24
N SER A 70 18.17 40.89 6.43
CA SER A 70 18.47 41.53 7.72
C SER A 70 19.89 41.16 8.14
N ALA A 71 20.87 41.98 7.75
CA ALA A 71 22.31 41.64 7.75
C ALA A 71 23.05 41.82 9.10
N GLY A 72 22.37 41.87 10.24
CA GLY A 72 22.98 42.12 11.56
C GLY A 72 22.91 40.94 12.54
N PRO A 73 24.00 40.56 13.25
CA PRO A 73 23.94 39.58 14.35
C PRO A 73 22.97 39.97 15.48
N SER A 74 22.68 41.27 15.64
CA SER A 74 21.74 41.82 16.63
C SER A 74 20.27 41.68 16.25
N ASP A 75 19.98 41.35 14.99
CA ASP A 75 18.62 41.33 14.42
C ASP A 75 18.12 39.89 14.19
N ARG A 76 18.90 38.88 14.61
CA ARG A 76 18.48 37.47 14.54
C ARG A 76 17.40 37.21 15.57
N LEU A 77 16.26 36.70 15.10
CA LEU A 77 15.15 36.30 15.94
C LEU A 77 15.57 35.20 16.91
N GLY A 78 14.97 35.21 18.11
CA GLY A 78 15.12 34.10 19.05
C GLY A 78 14.49 32.82 18.49
N GLU A 79 14.79 31.71 19.15
CA GLU A 79 14.36 30.39 18.69
C GLU A 79 12.83 30.21 18.62
N GLU A 80 12.11 30.60 19.68
CA GLU A 80 10.64 30.59 19.73
C GLU A 80 10.03 31.61 18.73
N ASP A 81 10.73 32.72 18.54
CA ASP A 81 10.36 33.75 17.57
C ASP A 81 10.49 33.22 16.13
N LEU A 82 11.53 32.43 15.79
CA LEU A 82 11.71 31.85 14.45
C LEU A 82 10.63 30.83 14.09
N ARG A 83 10.28 29.93 15.01
CA ARG A 83 9.21 28.95 14.79
C ARG A 83 7.88 29.63 14.47
N THR A 84 7.59 30.72 15.17
CA THR A 84 6.38 31.52 14.97
C THR A 84 6.46 32.39 13.71
N HIS A 85 7.61 33.02 13.47
CA HIS A 85 7.85 33.94 12.36
C HIS A 85 7.75 33.26 10.99
N ARG A 86 8.08 31.97 10.93
CA ARG A 86 8.03 31.17 9.69
C ARG A 86 6.66 30.54 9.43
N HIS A 87 5.66 30.84 10.26
CA HIS A 87 4.26 30.51 10.03
C HIS A 87 3.96 29.01 9.81
N GLY A 88 4.57 28.12 10.59
CA GLY A 88 4.38 26.67 10.44
C GLY A 88 2.92 26.23 10.58
N GLU A 89 2.10 26.97 11.33
CA GLU A 89 0.66 26.78 11.51
C GLU A 89 -0.15 26.94 10.21
N ARG A 90 0.43 27.56 9.17
CA ARG A 90 -0.23 27.79 7.87
C ARG A 90 0.10 26.72 6.82
N ARG A 91 0.90 25.70 7.15
CA ARG A 91 1.17 24.55 6.26
C ARG A 91 -0.15 23.86 5.91
N GLY A 92 -0.35 23.55 4.63
CA GLY A 92 -1.61 23.01 4.10
C GLY A 92 -2.66 24.07 3.72
N ALA A 93 -2.58 25.30 4.26
CA ALA A 93 -3.51 26.39 3.97
C ALA A 93 -2.93 27.46 3.02
N ASP A 94 -1.63 27.74 3.14
CA ASP A 94 -0.98 28.78 2.35
C ASP A 94 -0.78 28.41 0.88
N PRO A 95 -0.83 29.40 -0.03
CA PRO A 95 -0.47 29.20 -1.41
C PRO A 95 1.05 29.03 -1.59
N PHE A 96 1.43 28.41 -2.70
CA PHE A 96 2.81 28.24 -3.13
C PHE A 96 3.26 29.33 -4.11
N VAL A 97 4.57 29.50 -4.22
CA VAL A 97 5.26 30.32 -5.22
C VAL A 97 6.26 29.42 -5.93
N GLU A 98 6.16 29.30 -7.25
CA GLU A 98 7.18 28.62 -8.04
C GLU A 98 8.47 29.45 -8.06
N ILE A 99 9.60 28.78 -7.91
CA ILE A 99 10.94 29.37 -7.89
C ILE A 99 11.88 28.57 -8.78
N ASP A 100 12.99 29.17 -9.17
CA ASP A 100 13.98 28.50 -10.01
C ASP A 100 14.81 27.50 -9.17
N TRP A 101 15.32 26.46 -9.82
CA TRP A 101 16.10 25.40 -9.18
C TRP A 101 17.29 25.89 -8.36
N ASP A 102 18.03 26.89 -8.84
CA ASP A 102 19.18 27.40 -8.09
C ASP A 102 18.76 28.07 -6.79
N GLU A 103 17.67 28.87 -6.79
CA GLU A 103 17.14 29.45 -5.57
C GLU A 103 16.63 28.37 -4.61
N ALA A 104 15.91 27.36 -5.10
CA ALA A 104 15.42 26.26 -4.29
C ALA A 104 16.55 25.49 -3.60
N LEU A 105 17.62 25.16 -4.35
CA LEU A 105 18.79 24.47 -3.82
C LEU A 105 19.59 25.33 -2.83
N ASP A 106 19.70 26.64 -3.08
CA ASP A 106 20.35 27.58 -2.15
C ASP A 106 19.55 27.79 -0.86
N LEU A 107 18.22 27.76 -0.93
CA LEU A 107 17.33 27.79 0.23
C LEU A 107 17.50 26.51 1.07
N ALA A 108 17.38 25.35 0.44
CA ALA A 108 17.55 24.06 1.10
C ALA A 108 18.94 23.90 1.74
N ALA A 109 20.01 24.21 1.00
CA ALA A 109 21.37 24.08 1.49
C ALA A 109 21.65 25.01 2.68
N SER A 110 21.25 26.29 2.61
CA SER A 110 21.52 27.17 3.75
C SER A 110 20.66 26.87 4.97
N GLU A 111 19.47 26.29 4.81
CA GLU A 111 18.66 25.86 5.96
C GLU A 111 19.24 24.60 6.63
N LEU A 112 19.70 23.64 5.83
CA LEU A 112 20.46 22.49 6.34
C LEU A 112 21.72 22.94 7.10
N ASP A 113 22.49 23.86 6.52
CA ASP A 113 23.72 24.36 7.12
C ASP A 113 23.48 25.20 8.39
N ARG A 114 22.43 26.03 8.39
CA ARG A 114 22.01 26.79 9.56
C ARG A 114 21.62 25.87 10.71
N VAL A 115 20.73 24.90 10.45
CA VAL A 115 20.27 23.97 11.50
C VAL A 115 21.43 23.14 12.04
N ARG A 116 22.31 22.65 11.15
CA ARG A 116 23.54 21.95 11.55
C ARG A 116 24.42 22.81 12.45
N THR A 117 24.67 24.06 12.08
CA THR A 117 25.61 24.95 12.79
C THR A 117 25.05 25.48 14.10
N GLU A 118 23.74 25.77 14.16
CA GLU A 118 23.09 26.36 15.33
C GLU A 118 22.60 25.30 16.34
N TYR A 119 22.13 24.14 15.88
CA TYR A 119 21.47 23.13 16.73
C TYR A 119 22.10 21.72 16.63
N GLY A 120 22.97 21.47 15.65
CA GLY A 120 23.57 20.16 15.39
C GLY A 120 22.69 19.23 14.56
N ASN A 121 23.28 18.18 13.99
CA ASN A 121 22.61 17.24 13.09
C ASN A 121 21.43 16.47 13.72
N ALA A 122 21.39 16.31 15.06
CA ALA A 122 20.24 15.69 15.73
C ALA A 122 18.95 16.52 15.60
N ALA A 123 19.05 17.82 15.32
CA ALA A 123 17.91 18.68 15.03
C ALA A 123 17.34 18.49 13.60
N ILE A 124 17.99 17.68 12.76
CA ILE A 124 17.51 17.31 11.42
C ILE A 124 16.84 15.95 11.51
N PHE A 125 15.53 15.88 11.27
CA PHE A 125 14.81 14.63 11.17
C PHE A 125 14.78 14.16 9.72
N GLY A 126 15.44 13.03 9.46
CA GLY A 126 15.51 12.37 8.15
C GLY A 126 14.98 10.94 8.19
N GLY A 127 14.13 10.57 9.15
CA GLY A 127 13.56 9.22 9.26
C GLY A 127 12.85 8.78 7.98
N SER A 128 12.05 9.70 7.42
CA SER A 128 11.45 9.66 6.07
C SER A 128 10.83 8.31 5.69
N TYR A 129 9.97 7.76 6.55
CA TYR A 129 9.31 6.48 6.27
C TYR A 129 8.44 6.56 5.01
N GLY A 130 8.50 5.52 4.19
CA GLY A 130 7.66 5.39 3.01
C GLY A 130 8.12 4.27 2.09
N TRP A 131 7.25 3.89 1.17
CA TRP A 131 7.50 2.83 0.19
C TRP A 131 8.33 3.30 -1.01
N SER A 132 8.54 4.61 -1.19
CA SER A 132 9.20 5.18 -2.36
C SER A 132 8.61 4.62 -3.67
N SER A 133 9.46 4.23 -4.62
CA SER A 133 9.10 3.43 -5.78
C SER A 133 10.05 2.23 -5.86
N ALA A 134 9.70 1.22 -6.67
CA ALA A 134 10.64 0.16 -7.04
C ALA A 134 11.86 0.75 -7.74
N GLY A 135 13.02 0.11 -7.55
CA GLY A 135 14.34 0.64 -7.88
C GLY A 135 15.30 0.51 -6.70
N ARG A 136 16.52 0.03 -6.96
CA ARG A 136 17.53 -0.20 -5.92
C ARG A 136 18.54 0.93 -5.82
N PHE A 137 18.78 1.66 -6.90
CA PHE A 137 19.63 2.84 -6.92
C PHE A 137 18.84 4.11 -6.54
N HIS A 138 17.73 4.41 -7.21
CA HIS A 138 16.95 5.64 -6.96
C HIS A 138 15.89 5.49 -5.87
N HIS A 139 16.06 4.54 -4.94
CA HIS A 139 15.20 4.46 -3.77
C HIS A 139 15.35 5.73 -2.91
N ALA A 140 14.37 6.62 -2.97
CA ALA A 140 14.45 8.00 -2.49
C ALA A 140 14.88 8.13 -1.02
N ARG A 141 14.32 7.32 -0.12
CA ARG A 141 14.73 7.30 1.30
C ARG A 141 16.19 6.88 1.49
N THR A 142 16.66 5.92 0.70
CA THR A 142 18.05 5.44 0.76
C THR A 142 19.01 6.53 0.29
N GLN A 143 18.64 7.26 -0.78
CA GLN A 143 19.40 8.41 -1.27
C GLN A 143 19.45 9.56 -0.25
N LEU A 144 18.32 9.86 0.41
CA LEU A 144 18.27 10.84 1.49
C LEU A 144 19.21 10.46 2.65
N HIS A 145 19.17 9.20 3.09
CA HIS A 145 20.03 8.73 4.18
C HIS A 145 21.50 8.79 3.80
N ARG A 146 21.85 8.39 2.57
CA ARG A 146 23.22 8.52 2.06
C ARG A 146 23.68 9.98 2.08
N PHE A 147 22.86 10.89 1.57
CA PHE A 147 23.15 12.33 1.58
C PHE A 147 23.34 12.89 2.99
N LEU A 148 22.40 12.63 3.91
CA LEU A 148 22.47 13.15 5.27
C LEU A 148 23.64 12.53 6.06
N ASN A 149 23.97 11.27 5.82
CA ASN A 149 25.14 10.63 6.44
C ASN A 149 26.45 11.27 5.97
N SER A 150 26.57 11.59 4.67
CA SER A 150 27.69 12.40 4.15
C SER A 150 27.71 13.82 4.74
N PHE A 151 26.56 14.34 5.19
CA PHE A 151 26.43 15.67 5.79
C PHE A 151 26.58 15.71 7.33
N GLY A 152 27.03 14.63 7.95
CA GLY A 152 27.25 14.54 9.41
C GLY A 152 26.13 13.83 10.18
N GLY A 153 25.25 13.12 9.48
CA GLY A 153 24.17 12.33 10.08
C GLY A 153 22.88 13.10 10.32
N HIS A 154 21.90 12.43 10.94
CA HIS A 154 20.58 12.98 11.25
C HIS A 154 19.85 12.14 12.29
N THR A 155 18.84 12.70 12.95
CA THR A 155 17.88 11.89 13.70
C THR A 155 17.12 10.99 12.72
N SER A 156 17.31 9.69 12.88
CA SER A 156 16.66 8.66 12.08
C SER A 156 15.53 7.98 12.85
N GLN A 157 15.08 6.84 12.35
CA GLN A 157 14.04 6.06 13.00
C GLN A 157 14.41 4.57 13.01
N VAL A 158 13.88 3.87 14.01
CA VAL A 158 13.94 2.41 14.14
C VAL A 158 12.53 1.81 14.04
N GLY A 159 12.44 0.57 13.58
CA GLY A 159 11.15 -0.07 13.29
C GLY A 159 10.47 0.48 12.04
N ASN A 160 9.22 0.09 11.83
CA ASN A 160 8.40 0.46 10.68
C ASN A 160 6.91 0.38 11.01
N TYR A 161 6.05 0.81 10.08
CA TYR A 161 4.60 0.80 10.27
C TYR A 161 3.91 -0.52 9.86
N SER A 162 4.66 -1.47 9.30
CA SER A 162 4.13 -2.76 8.84
C SER A 162 4.14 -3.81 9.94
N PHE A 163 5.27 -3.99 10.63
CA PHE A 163 5.53 -5.03 11.63
C PHE A 163 6.34 -4.49 12.83
N GLY A 164 6.09 -3.24 13.23
CA GLY A 164 6.86 -2.51 14.25
C GLY A 164 6.95 -3.20 15.61
N ALA A 165 5.86 -3.82 16.10
CA ALA A 165 5.87 -4.58 17.35
C ALA A 165 6.57 -5.94 17.18
N ALA A 166 6.27 -6.66 16.10
CA ALA A 166 6.92 -7.93 15.77
C ALA A 166 8.46 -7.82 15.71
N ALA A 167 8.97 -6.72 15.11
CA ALA A 167 10.40 -6.48 15.00
C ALA A 167 11.12 -6.33 16.34
N MET A 168 10.39 -6.02 17.41
CA MET A 168 10.94 -5.82 18.76
C MET A 168 10.72 -7.03 19.67
N ILE A 169 9.59 -7.74 19.53
CA ILE A 169 9.31 -8.93 20.34
C ILE A 169 10.05 -10.17 19.84
N LEU A 170 10.07 -10.42 18.52
CA LEU A 170 10.62 -11.67 17.97
C LEU A 170 12.12 -11.86 18.29
N PRO A 171 12.94 -10.81 18.44
CA PRO A 171 14.32 -11.02 18.87
C PRO A 171 14.49 -11.66 20.24
N HIS A 172 13.56 -11.40 21.17
CA HIS A 172 13.57 -12.02 22.50
C HIS A 172 13.01 -13.44 22.49
N VAL A 173 12.19 -13.80 21.51
CA VAL A 173 11.46 -15.09 21.45
C VAL A 173 12.13 -16.11 20.53
N LEU A 174 12.62 -15.67 19.37
CA LEU A 174 13.14 -16.50 18.28
C LEU A 174 14.56 -16.09 17.81
N GLY A 175 15.05 -14.90 18.18
CA GLY A 175 16.39 -14.39 17.88
C GLY A 175 16.44 -13.26 16.82
N PRO A 176 16.41 -13.54 15.50
CA PRO A 176 16.41 -12.49 14.48
C PRO A 176 15.04 -11.88 14.20
N ALA A 177 14.97 -10.56 13.99
CA ALA A 177 13.74 -9.86 13.58
C ALA A 177 13.20 -10.31 12.20
N GLN A 178 14.03 -10.96 11.38
CA GLN A 178 13.71 -11.48 10.04
C GLN A 178 12.62 -12.57 10.06
N PHE A 179 12.31 -13.15 11.22
CA PHE A 179 11.09 -13.96 11.37
C PHE A 179 9.82 -13.15 11.05
N ALA A 180 9.81 -11.84 11.25
CA ALA A 180 8.66 -11.00 10.90
C ALA A 180 8.50 -10.79 9.38
N ASN A 181 9.56 -10.89 8.56
CA ASN A 181 9.51 -10.46 7.16
C ASN A 181 10.28 -11.31 6.12
N GLY A 182 10.52 -12.60 6.38
CA GLY A 182 11.14 -13.40 5.34
C GLY A 182 11.54 -14.83 5.68
N ARG A 183 11.68 -15.18 6.96
CA ARG A 183 11.91 -16.58 7.35
C ARG A 183 10.58 -17.32 7.45
N LEU A 184 10.20 -17.98 6.37
CA LEU A 184 8.96 -18.76 6.24
C LEU A 184 9.26 -20.13 5.60
N SER A 185 8.37 -21.10 5.82
CA SER A 185 8.37 -22.29 4.98
C SER A 185 7.91 -21.90 3.57
N SER A 186 8.54 -22.43 2.54
CA SER A 186 8.22 -22.03 1.17
C SER A 186 6.86 -22.59 0.72
N TRP A 187 6.19 -21.91 -0.21
CA TRP A 187 4.85 -22.27 -0.68
C TRP A 187 4.73 -23.71 -1.20
N ASP A 188 5.77 -24.24 -1.84
CA ASP A 188 5.82 -25.63 -2.32
C ASP A 188 5.76 -26.63 -1.15
N VAL A 189 6.55 -26.39 -0.09
CA VAL A 189 6.55 -27.21 1.14
C VAL A 189 5.18 -27.17 1.82
N VAL A 190 4.62 -25.97 1.99
CA VAL A 190 3.32 -25.81 2.66
C VAL A 190 2.20 -26.43 1.82
N SER A 191 2.22 -26.23 0.50
CA SER A 191 1.21 -26.79 -0.40
C SER A 191 1.21 -28.32 -0.40
N GLU A 192 2.38 -28.95 -0.30
CA GLU A 192 2.49 -30.42 -0.38
C GLU A 192 2.19 -31.12 0.95
N HIS A 193 2.49 -30.49 2.09
CA HIS A 193 2.53 -31.20 3.37
C HIS A 193 1.52 -30.72 4.41
N THR A 194 0.92 -29.54 4.27
CA THR A 194 -0.03 -29.02 5.27
C THR A 194 -1.41 -29.64 5.10
N GLN A 195 -1.96 -30.17 6.19
CA GLN A 195 -3.31 -30.75 6.23
C GLN A 195 -4.34 -29.77 6.78
N LEU A 196 -3.94 -28.89 7.71
CA LEU A 196 -4.76 -27.82 8.25
C LEU A 196 -3.97 -26.51 8.27
N TRP A 197 -4.52 -25.44 7.71
CA TRP A 197 -3.95 -24.11 7.80
C TRP A 197 -4.88 -23.18 8.58
N VAL A 198 -4.44 -22.74 9.75
CA VAL A 198 -5.15 -21.76 10.60
C VAL A 198 -4.54 -20.38 10.37
N MET A 199 -5.34 -19.46 9.83
CA MET A 199 -4.92 -18.12 9.44
C MET A 199 -5.54 -17.08 10.37
N PHE A 200 -4.73 -16.46 11.21
CA PHE A 200 -5.11 -15.31 12.05
C PHE A 200 -4.91 -14.03 11.24
N GLY A 201 -6.02 -13.38 10.88
CA GLY A 201 -6.06 -12.21 10.00
C GLY A 201 -6.08 -12.52 8.50
N GLY A 202 -6.18 -13.80 8.11
CA GLY A 202 -6.31 -14.24 6.71
C GLY A 202 -5.06 -14.08 5.83
N ILE A 203 -5.24 -14.26 4.52
CA ILE A 203 -4.25 -14.12 3.43
C ILE A 203 -4.92 -13.33 2.29
N ALA A 204 -5.08 -12.02 2.47
CA ALA A 204 -5.87 -11.20 1.54
C ALA A 204 -5.12 -10.95 0.21
N LEU A 205 -5.68 -11.43 -0.91
CA LEU A 205 -5.03 -11.36 -2.23
C LEU A 205 -4.75 -9.93 -2.73
N LYS A 206 -5.51 -8.93 -2.27
CA LYS A 206 -5.23 -7.52 -2.62
C LYS A 206 -3.80 -7.09 -2.22
N ASN A 207 -3.27 -7.64 -1.14
CA ASN A 207 -1.92 -7.31 -0.66
C ASN A 207 -0.84 -8.05 -1.45
N THR A 208 -1.17 -9.17 -2.08
CA THR A 208 -0.22 -9.99 -2.83
C THR A 208 0.12 -9.42 -4.20
N GLN A 209 -0.57 -8.36 -4.63
CA GLN A 209 -0.38 -7.65 -5.89
C GLN A 209 0.82 -6.68 -5.89
N LEU A 210 1.65 -6.74 -4.84
CA LEU A 210 2.60 -5.69 -4.48
C LEU A 210 3.86 -6.31 -3.88
N GLU A 211 5.03 -5.81 -4.26
CA GLU A 211 6.30 -6.11 -3.57
C GLU A 211 7.24 -4.91 -3.53
N SER A 212 7.94 -4.74 -2.40
CA SER A 212 8.94 -3.70 -2.24
C SER A 212 10.18 -4.01 -3.07
N GLY A 213 10.45 -3.19 -4.08
CA GLY A 213 11.58 -3.37 -5.01
C GLY A 213 11.20 -4.02 -6.34
N GLY A 214 9.95 -4.45 -6.48
CA GLY A 214 9.39 -5.03 -7.69
C GLY A 214 9.03 -6.51 -7.54
N ILE A 215 8.13 -6.98 -8.40
CA ILE A 215 7.72 -8.39 -8.51
C ILE A 215 7.63 -8.74 -9.99
N SER A 216 8.09 -9.93 -10.36
CA SER A 216 8.07 -10.42 -11.74
C SER A 216 6.79 -11.20 -12.08
N ASP A 217 6.25 -11.99 -11.14
CA ASP A 217 5.03 -12.77 -11.33
C ASP A 217 4.18 -12.91 -10.04
N HIS A 218 2.86 -12.91 -10.19
CA HIS A 218 1.91 -13.00 -9.07
C HIS A 218 1.39 -14.42 -8.89
N THR A 219 2.14 -15.25 -8.17
CA THR A 219 1.85 -16.70 -8.11
C THR A 219 0.93 -17.15 -6.97
N ILE A 220 0.71 -16.31 -5.96
CA ILE A 220 0.02 -16.71 -4.71
C ILE A 220 -1.39 -17.29 -4.91
N PRO A 221 -2.27 -16.74 -5.78
CA PRO A 221 -3.59 -17.34 -6.02
C PRO A 221 -3.51 -18.80 -6.50
N GLY A 222 -2.54 -19.10 -7.39
CA GLY A 222 -2.27 -20.45 -7.86
C GLY A 222 -1.71 -21.36 -6.76
N ARG A 223 -0.84 -20.84 -5.90
CA ARG A 223 -0.28 -21.59 -4.75
C ARG A 223 -1.36 -22.00 -3.76
N LEU A 224 -2.24 -21.06 -3.39
CA LEU A 224 -3.36 -21.33 -2.49
C LEU A 224 -4.32 -22.38 -3.05
N ARG A 225 -4.65 -22.28 -4.35
CA ARG A 225 -5.47 -23.30 -5.02
C ARG A 225 -4.79 -24.67 -4.98
N ALA A 226 -3.50 -24.74 -5.29
CA ALA A 226 -2.75 -25.99 -5.23
C ALA A 226 -2.71 -26.59 -3.81
N THR A 227 -2.53 -25.76 -2.78
CA THR A 227 -2.59 -26.21 -1.38
C THR A 227 -3.96 -26.83 -1.04
N ARG A 228 -5.07 -26.20 -1.46
CA ARG A 228 -6.42 -26.77 -1.31
C ARG A 228 -6.58 -28.08 -2.08
N ASP A 229 -6.14 -28.12 -3.34
CA ASP A 229 -6.28 -29.30 -4.20
C ASP A 229 -5.47 -30.50 -3.68
N ASN A 230 -4.43 -30.25 -2.89
CA ASN A 230 -3.67 -31.26 -2.14
C ASN A 230 -4.36 -31.73 -0.84
N GLY A 231 -5.59 -31.26 -0.56
CA GLY A 231 -6.42 -31.71 0.56
C GLY A 231 -6.25 -30.91 1.85
N CYS A 232 -5.59 -29.75 1.81
CA CYS A 232 -5.48 -28.86 2.96
C CYS A 232 -6.84 -28.22 3.31
N ALA A 233 -7.24 -28.32 4.57
CA ALA A 233 -8.37 -27.55 5.11
C ALA A 233 -7.91 -26.18 5.60
N PHE A 234 -8.74 -25.15 5.45
CA PHE A 234 -8.43 -23.79 5.84
C PHE A 234 -9.40 -23.24 6.88
N VAL A 235 -8.86 -22.56 7.89
CA VAL A 235 -9.62 -21.80 8.89
C VAL A 235 -9.13 -20.36 8.87
N SER A 236 -10.04 -19.42 8.64
CA SER A 236 -9.75 -17.97 8.65
C SER A 236 -10.37 -17.34 9.90
N VAL A 237 -9.52 -16.91 10.82
CA VAL A 237 -9.88 -16.12 12.00
C VAL A 237 -9.72 -14.65 11.65
N SER A 238 -10.80 -13.97 11.27
CA SER A 238 -10.79 -12.55 10.92
C SER A 238 -12.16 -11.91 11.13
N PRO A 239 -12.27 -10.62 11.50
CA PRO A 239 -13.55 -9.90 11.46
C PRO A 239 -14.11 -9.72 10.05
N ILE A 240 -13.31 -9.95 8.99
CA ILE A 240 -13.65 -9.79 7.58
C ILE A 240 -13.47 -11.15 6.88
N ARG A 241 -14.54 -11.71 6.30
CA ARG A 241 -14.56 -13.02 5.66
C ARG A 241 -13.60 -13.09 4.47
N ASP A 242 -13.64 -12.08 3.62
CA ASP A 242 -12.84 -11.96 2.40
C ASP A 242 -11.37 -11.54 2.64
N ASP A 243 -10.92 -11.51 3.89
CA ASP A 243 -9.47 -11.53 4.19
C ASP A 243 -8.84 -12.89 3.84
N ALA A 244 -9.64 -13.93 3.57
CA ALA A 244 -9.20 -15.17 2.94
C ALA A 244 -9.95 -15.36 1.62
N PRO A 245 -9.27 -15.76 0.52
CA PRO A 245 -9.92 -15.82 -0.78
C PRO A 245 -10.84 -17.04 -0.91
N ASP A 246 -11.96 -16.88 -1.62
CA ASP A 246 -12.94 -17.95 -1.85
C ASP A 246 -12.33 -19.21 -2.52
N VAL A 247 -11.21 -19.05 -3.24
CA VAL A 247 -10.53 -20.17 -3.91
C VAL A 247 -10.09 -21.27 -2.94
N ILE A 248 -9.91 -20.99 -1.65
CA ILE A 248 -9.55 -21.98 -0.63
C ILE A 248 -10.72 -22.43 0.25
N ASP A 249 -11.94 -21.93 0.00
CA ASP A 249 -13.17 -22.25 0.75
C ASP A 249 -12.95 -22.36 2.29
N PRO A 250 -12.47 -21.28 2.93
CA PRO A 250 -12.05 -21.34 4.33
C PRO A 250 -13.25 -21.36 5.27
N GLN A 251 -13.16 -22.12 6.36
CA GLN A 251 -14.05 -21.92 7.49
C GLN A 251 -13.78 -20.54 8.10
N TRP A 252 -14.77 -19.65 8.04
CA TRP A 252 -14.66 -18.32 8.62
C TRP A 252 -15.09 -18.28 10.09
N LEU A 253 -14.19 -17.81 10.96
CA LEU A 253 -14.43 -17.55 12.37
C LEU A 253 -14.40 -16.03 12.63
N PRO A 254 -15.57 -15.37 12.75
CA PRO A 254 -15.66 -13.92 12.92
C PRO A 254 -15.23 -13.49 14.33
N ILE A 255 -13.94 -13.20 14.48
CA ILE A 255 -13.37 -12.79 15.76
C ILE A 255 -13.66 -11.32 16.05
N ARG A 256 -13.89 -10.98 17.33
CA ARG A 256 -13.86 -9.59 17.80
C ARG A 256 -12.44 -9.02 17.59
N PRO A 257 -12.26 -7.89 16.89
CA PRO A 257 -10.92 -7.35 16.66
C PRO A 257 -10.11 -7.13 17.96
N ASN A 258 -8.79 -7.34 17.87
CA ASN A 258 -7.83 -7.27 18.99
C ASN A 258 -7.97 -8.38 20.06
N THR A 259 -8.63 -9.50 19.76
CA THR A 259 -8.81 -10.61 20.72
C THR A 259 -8.09 -11.91 20.34
N ASP A 260 -7.26 -11.88 19.30
CA ASP A 260 -6.58 -13.05 18.73
C ASP A 260 -5.68 -13.77 19.75
N THR A 261 -4.99 -13.02 20.61
CA THR A 261 -4.20 -13.60 21.71
C THR A 261 -5.06 -14.43 22.65
N ALA A 262 -6.27 -13.97 23.00
CA ALA A 262 -7.17 -14.73 23.86
C ALA A 262 -7.62 -16.03 23.19
N LEU A 263 -7.87 -16.01 21.87
CA LEU A 263 -8.16 -17.24 21.13
C LEU A 263 -6.97 -18.21 21.16
N MET A 264 -5.75 -17.74 20.91
CA MET A 264 -4.55 -18.57 20.93
C MET A 264 -4.30 -19.21 22.31
N LEU A 265 -4.53 -18.45 23.39
CA LEU A 265 -4.44 -18.96 24.77
C LEU A 265 -5.54 -20.00 25.07
N GLY A 266 -6.78 -19.75 24.62
CA GLY A 266 -7.90 -20.70 24.72
C GLY A 266 -7.61 -22.04 24.03
N LEU A 267 -7.06 -21.97 22.81
CA LEU A 267 -6.59 -23.15 22.06
C LEU A 267 -5.49 -23.88 22.84
N GLY A 268 -4.49 -23.15 23.33
CA GLY A 268 -3.40 -23.69 24.14
C GLY A 268 -3.89 -24.39 25.41
N HIS A 269 -4.83 -23.80 26.13
CA HIS A 269 -5.41 -24.40 27.32
C HIS A 269 -6.18 -25.71 27.02
N THR A 270 -6.91 -25.78 25.91
CA THR A 270 -7.53 -27.05 25.49
C THR A 270 -6.48 -28.11 25.20
N LEU A 271 -5.40 -27.76 24.49
CA LEU A 271 -4.29 -28.70 24.25
C LEU A 271 -3.69 -29.21 25.56
N LEU A 272 -3.50 -28.31 26.53
CA LEU A 272 -2.95 -28.63 27.86
C LEU A 272 -3.86 -29.58 28.64
N THR A 273 -5.14 -29.24 28.78
CA THR A 273 -6.09 -29.97 29.63
C THR A 273 -6.53 -31.32 29.07
N GLU A 274 -6.45 -31.48 27.74
CA GLU A 274 -6.70 -32.76 27.06
C GLU A 274 -5.41 -33.58 26.82
N SER A 275 -4.26 -33.11 27.30
CA SER A 275 -2.94 -33.74 27.10
C SER A 275 -2.59 -33.98 25.63
N LEU A 276 -2.92 -33.01 24.78
CA LEU A 276 -2.66 -33.01 23.34
C LEU A 276 -1.39 -32.23 22.96
N HIS A 277 -0.72 -31.60 23.93
CA HIS A 277 0.53 -30.87 23.69
C HIS A 277 1.75 -31.81 23.63
N ASP A 278 2.78 -31.40 22.90
CA ASP A 278 4.06 -32.11 22.77
C ASP A 278 5.02 -31.71 23.91
N GLU A 279 4.94 -32.47 25.00
CA GLU A 279 5.79 -32.27 26.18
C GLU A 279 7.29 -32.41 25.87
N GLU A 280 7.67 -33.30 24.94
CA GLU A 280 9.08 -33.46 24.57
C GLU A 280 9.59 -32.19 23.91
N PHE A 281 8.88 -31.68 22.90
CA PHE A 281 9.27 -30.46 22.20
C PHE A 281 9.38 -29.26 23.16
N LEU A 282 8.40 -29.08 24.05
CA LEU A 282 8.37 -27.96 25.00
C LEU A 282 9.55 -28.01 25.99
N THR A 283 9.93 -29.19 26.46
CA THR A 283 11.00 -29.33 27.47
C THR A 283 12.41 -29.35 26.88
N THR A 284 12.56 -29.59 25.57
CA THR A 284 13.87 -29.76 24.93
C THR A 284 14.21 -28.67 23.91
N ARG A 285 13.20 -27.98 23.35
CA ARG A 285 13.36 -26.93 22.33
C ARG A 285 12.87 -25.56 22.80
N CYS A 286 12.33 -25.46 24.02
CA CYS A 286 11.87 -24.20 24.60
C CYS A 286 12.44 -23.97 26.00
N VAL A 287 12.35 -22.72 26.48
CA VAL A 287 12.55 -22.35 27.88
C VAL A 287 11.31 -21.64 28.42
N GLY A 288 11.04 -21.82 29.72
CA GLY A 288 9.93 -21.12 30.38
C GLY A 288 8.56 -21.81 30.30
N TRP A 289 8.52 -23.08 29.88
CA TRP A 289 7.27 -23.83 29.73
C TRP A 289 6.45 -23.87 31.02
N GLU A 290 7.09 -24.07 32.17
CA GLU A 290 6.38 -24.15 33.46
C GLU A 290 5.65 -22.85 33.79
N ARG A 291 6.29 -21.70 33.57
CA ARG A 291 5.68 -20.38 33.80
C ARG A 291 4.49 -20.17 32.87
N PHE A 292 4.65 -20.48 31.59
CA PHE A 292 3.57 -20.31 30.63
C PHE A 292 2.38 -21.27 30.90
N ARG A 293 2.66 -22.51 31.29
CA ARG A 293 1.63 -23.48 31.71
C ARG A 293 0.85 -22.99 32.93
N ASP A 294 1.54 -22.51 33.96
CA ASP A 294 0.92 -22.00 35.19
C ASP A 294 0.06 -20.73 34.92
N TYR A 295 0.38 -19.96 33.88
CA TYR A 295 -0.48 -18.86 33.41
C TYR A 295 -1.71 -19.35 32.64
N LEU A 296 -1.55 -20.37 31.79
CA LEU A 296 -2.66 -20.98 31.04
C LEU A 296 -3.69 -21.62 31.96
N ASP A 297 -3.25 -22.42 32.94
CA ASP A 297 -4.16 -23.11 33.86
C ASP A 297 -4.73 -22.21 34.98
N GLY A 298 -4.23 -20.98 35.09
CA GLY A 298 -4.69 -19.97 36.04
C GLY A 298 -4.05 -20.10 37.43
N SER A 299 -3.04 -20.93 37.62
CA SER A 299 -2.30 -21.02 38.89
C SER A 299 -1.57 -19.72 39.24
N GLU A 300 -1.17 -18.93 38.25
CA GLU A 300 -0.48 -17.65 38.44
C GLU A 300 -1.42 -16.49 38.80
N ASP A 301 -2.57 -16.36 38.11
CA ASP A 301 -3.45 -15.19 38.20
C ASP A 301 -4.90 -15.50 38.65
N GLY A 302 -5.20 -16.76 38.95
CA GLY A 302 -6.52 -17.23 39.38
C GLY A 302 -7.54 -17.41 38.26
N THR A 303 -7.17 -17.23 36.98
CA THR A 303 -8.08 -17.34 35.84
C THR A 303 -7.53 -18.33 34.82
N ALA A 304 -8.14 -19.51 34.73
CA ALA A 304 -7.82 -20.44 33.65
C ALA A 304 -8.17 -19.82 32.30
N LYS A 305 -7.25 -19.90 31.34
CA LYS A 305 -7.43 -19.37 29.98
C LYS A 305 -8.20 -20.35 29.11
N ASP A 306 -9.32 -20.87 29.62
CA ASP A 306 -10.07 -21.93 28.97
C ASP A 306 -10.90 -21.44 27.76
N ALA A 307 -11.55 -22.38 27.08
CA ALA A 307 -12.35 -22.07 25.90
C ALA A 307 -13.61 -21.23 26.22
N ASP A 308 -14.16 -21.33 27.43
CA ASP A 308 -15.33 -20.52 27.84
C ASP A 308 -14.91 -19.07 28.11
N TRP A 309 -13.77 -18.88 28.79
CA TRP A 309 -13.11 -17.58 28.95
C TRP A 309 -12.79 -16.94 27.59
N ALA A 310 -12.16 -17.69 26.67
CA ALA A 310 -11.83 -17.19 25.35
C ALA A 310 -13.10 -16.85 24.55
N ALA A 311 -14.18 -17.63 24.69
CA ALA A 311 -15.45 -17.38 23.98
C ALA A 311 -16.10 -16.06 24.39
N GLU A 312 -16.06 -15.70 25.68
CA GLU A 312 -16.60 -14.43 26.19
C GLU A 312 -15.88 -13.22 25.56
N ILE A 313 -14.56 -13.30 25.44
CA ILE A 313 -13.71 -12.25 24.91
C ILE A 313 -13.85 -12.16 23.38
N THR A 314 -13.67 -13.29 22.69
CA THR A 314 -13.52 -13.36 21.23
C THR A 314 -14.84 -13.37 20.47
N ARG A 315 -15.93 -13.78 21.14
CA ARG A 315 -17.25 -14.13 20.56
C ARG A 315 -17.27 -15.41 19.72
N ILE A 316 -16.18 -16.19 19.70
CA ILE A 316 -16.16 -17.50 19.05
C ILE A 316 -16.70 -18.54 20.04
N PRO A 317 -17.66 -19.41 19.66
CA PRO A 317 -18.23 -20.38 20.58
C PRO A 317 -17.17 -21.29 21.20
N ALA A 318 -17.27 -21.56 22.52
CA ALA A 318 -16.29 -22.36 23.26
C ALA A 318 -16.05 -23.74 22.64
N GLU A 319 -17.11 -24.41 22.17
CA GLU A 319 -16.94 -25.72 21.53
C GLU A 319 -16.19 -25.63 20.20
N THR A 320 -16.40 -24.58 19.40
CA THR A 320 -15.61 -24.33 18.18
C THR A 320 -14.13 -24.15 18.50
N ILE A 321 -13.79 -23.49 19.61
CA ILE A 321 -12.40 -23.35 20.07
C ILE A 321 -11.82 -24.74 20.43
N ARG A 322 -12.57 -25.56 21.19
CA ARG A 322 -12.11 -26.92 21.55
C ARG A 322 -11.94 -27.82 20.33
N GLU A 323 -12.91 -27.83 19.43
CA GLU A 323 -12.88 -28.59 18.18
C GLU A 323 -11.69 -28.18 17.31
N LEU A 324 -11.42 -26.87 17.20
CA LEU A 324 -10.26 -26.36 16.46
C LEU A 324 -8.96 -26.84 17.11
N ALA A 325 -8.80 -26.73 18.43
CA ALA A 325 -7.59 -27.21 19.13
C ALA A 325 -7.35 -28.71 18.89
N ARG A 326 -8.39 -29.55 19.01
CA ARG A 326 -8.32 -30.99 18.73
C ARG A 326 -7.95 -31.26 17.27
N SER A 327 -8.53 -30.53 16.33
CA SER A 327 -8.22 -30.63 14.90
C SER A 327 -6.77 -30.25 14.61
N MET A 328 -6.27 -29.18 15.23
CA MET A 328 -4.88 -28.73 15.11
C MET A 328 -3.88 -29.78 15.61
N ALA A 329 -4.17 -30.44 16.74
CA ALA A 329 -3.34 -31.53 17.27
C ALA A 329 -3.39 -32.79 16.40
N GLY A 330 -4.55 -33.10 15.80
CA GLY A 330 -4.77 -34.29 14.97
C GLY A 330 -4.19 -34.22 13.55
N ASN A 331 -3.72 -33.05 13.10
CA ASN A 331 -3.28 -32.81 11.72
C ASN A 331 -1.89 -32.15 11.66
N ARG A 332 -1.23 -32.27 10.51
CA ARG A 332 -0.10 -31.40 10.15
C ARG A 332 -0.61 -29.97 9.95
N THR A 333 -0.32 -29.11 10.92
CA THR A 333 -0.93 -27.78 11.07
C THR A 333 0.06 -26.65 10.86
N MET A 334 -0.28 -25.74 9.96
CA MET A 334 0.39 -24.45 9.79
C MET A 334 -0.42 -23.34 10.46
N ILE A 335 0.22 -22.57 11.35
CA ILE A 335 -0.35 -21.37 11.95
C ILE A 335 0.22 -20.15 11.23
N SER A 336 -0.63 -19.30 10.67
CA SER A 336 -0.17 -18.04 10.08
C SER A 336 -0.78 -16.83 10.77
N VAL A 337 0.00 -15.77 10.91
CA VAL A 337 -0.41 -14.52 11.56
C VAL A 337 -0.13 -13.36 10.61
N ALA A 338 -1.17 -12.63 10.25
CA ALA A 338 -1.07 -11.44 9.41
C ALA A 338 -0.42 -10.27 10.18
N TRP A 339 0.30 -9.40 9.46
CA TRP A 339 0.93 -8.22 10.06
C TRP A 339 -0.05 -7.21 10.64
N SER A 340 -1.34 -7.26 10.27
CA SER A 340 -2.38 -6.42 10.86
C SER A 340 -2.50 -6.61 12.37
N LEU A 341 -2.39 -7.85 12.87
CA LEU A 341 -2.66 -8.18 14.27
C LEU A 341 -1.75 -7.42 15.26
N GLN A 342 -0.52 -7.11 14.85
CA GLN A 342 0.42 -6.38 15.71
C GLN A 342 0.33 -4.85 15.61
N ARG A 343 -0.55 -4.30 14.76
CA ARG A 343 -0.78 -2.84 14.65
C ARG A 343 -1.88 -2.36 15.58
N ALA A 344 -1.87 -2.87 16.80
CA ALA A 344 -2.88 -2.67 17.83
C ALA A 344 -2.21 -2.56 19.20
N ASP A 345 -2.96 -2.13 20.21
CA ASP A 345 -2.49 -2.17 21.61
C ASP A 345 -1.99 -3.58 21.95
N HIS A 346 -0.85 -3.68 22.61
CA HIS A 346 -0.20 -4.95 22.95
C HIS A 346 0.06 -5.87 21.74
N GLY A 347 0.32 -5.28 20.56
CA GLY A 347 0.55 -5.99 19.31
C GLY A 347 1.70 -7.01 19.32
N GLU A 348 2.57 -6.98 20.33
CA GLU A 348 3.60 -7.97 20.60
C GLU A 348 3.01 -9.35 20.93
N GLN A 349 1.88 -9.37 21.64
CA GLN A 349 1.29 -10.58 22.22
C GLN A 349 0.85 -11.64 21.17
N PRO A 350 0.14 -11.31 20.08
CA PRO A 350 -0.22 -12.32 19.08
C PRO A 350 1.03 -12.91 18.36
N PHE A 351 2.11 -12.15 18.26
CA PHE A 351 3.37 -12.61 17.65
C PHE A 351 4.21 -13.46 18.61
N TRP A 352 3.93 -13.42 19.92
CA TRP A 352 4.52 -14.31 20.91
C TRP A 352 3.65 -15.54 21.17
N ALA A 353 2.33 -15.38 21.22
CA ALA A 353 1.37 -16.46 21.46
C ALA A 353 1.33 -17.47 20.30
N ALA A 354 1.52 -17.04 19.05
CA ALA A 354 1.53 -17.93 17.89
C ALA A 354 2.67 -18.97 17.91
N PRO A 355 3.96 -18.59 18.09
CA PRO A 355 5.03 -19.58 18.23
C PRO A 355 4.88 -20.41 19.52
N ALA A 356 4.30 -19.87 20.61
CA ALA A 356 3.99 -20.65 21.80
C ALA A 356 2.95 -21.74 21.51
N LEU A 357 1.84 -21.41 20.84
CA LEU A 357 0.83 -22.38 20.41
C LEU A 357 1.41 -23.42 19.43
N ALA A 358 2.26 -22.98 18.48
CA ALA A 358 2.94 -23.89 17.56
C ALA A 358 3.93 -24.83 18.27
N ALA A 359 4.60 -24.36 19.33
CA ALA A 359 5.48 -25.17 20.16
C ALA A 359 4.68 -26.21 20.96
N MET A 360 3.49 -25.84 21.47
CA MET A 360 2.59 -26.79 22.12
C MET A 360 2.13 -27.90 21.17
N LEU A 361 1.93 -27.62 19.88
CA LEU A 361 1.65 -28.66 18.89
C LEU A 361 2.86 -29.54 18.55
N GLY A 362 4.09 -29.09 18.86
CA GLY A 362 5.32 -29.84 18.61
C GLY A 362 5.77 -29.92 17.15
N GLN A 363 5.17 -29.14 16.24
CA GLN A 363 5.34 -29.30 14.79
C GLN A 363 6.33 -28.31 14.14
N ILE A 364 6.89 -27.38 14.90
CA ILE A 364 7.90 -26.42 14.41
C ILE A 364 9.12 -27.17 13.87
N GLY A 365 9.55 -26.83 12.65
CA GLY A 365 10.68 -27.49 11.98
C GLY A 365 10.31 -28.71 11.15
N LEU A 366 9.03 -29.04 11.00
CA LEU A 366 8.57 -30.11 10.12
C LEU A 366 7.93 -29.56 8.83
N PRO A 367 8.03 -30.28 7.69
CA PRO A 367 7.38 -29.86 6.43
C PRO A 367 5.87 -29.64 6.60
N GLY A 368 5.37 -28.47 6.21
CA GLY A 368 3.96 -28.10 6.34
C GLY A 368 3.44 -27.84 7.77
N GLY A 369 4.33 -27.79 8.77
CA GLY A 369 3.99 -27.57 10.17
C GLY A 369 4.68 -26.35 10.78
N GLY A 370 4.17 -25.90 11.93
CA GLY A 370 4.75 -24.79 12.69
C GLY A 370 3.99 -23.48 12.50
N PHE A 371 4.71 -22.39 12.31
CA PHE A 371 4.13 -21.05 12.18
C PHE A 371 4.77 -20.22 11.05
N GLY A 372 4.10 -19.15 10.65
CA GLY A 372 4.65 -18.14 9.74
C GLY A 372 3.98 -16.78 9.89
N PHE A 373 4.78 -15.72 9.75
CA PHE A 373 4.29 -14.34 9.82
C PHE A 373 4.21 -13.70 8.43
N GLY A 374 3.06 -13.13 8.11
CA GLY A 374 2.91 -12.30 6.90
C GLY A 374 2.74 -13.06 5.58
N TYR A 375 2.32 -14.33 5.59
CA TYR A 375 1.77 -14.93 4.35
C TYR A 375 0.65 -14.03 3.82
N GLY A 376 0.74 -13.67 2.54
CA GLY A 376 -0.22 -12.74 1.93
C GLY A 376 -0.03 -11.27 2.31
N ALA A 377 1.05 -10.88 3.00
CA ALA A 377 1.31 -9.46 3.31
C ALA A 377 1.92 -8.69 2.12
N THR A 378 2.69 -9.38 1.28
CA THR A 378 3.21 -8.93 -0.02
C THR A 378 3.27 -10.12 -0.99
N GLY A 379 3.53 -9.87 -2.27
CA GLY A 379 3.51 -10.87 -3.33
C GLY A 379 4.61 -11.93 -3.25
N THR A 380 5.70 -11.67 -2.51
CA THR A 380 6.83 -12.63 -2.38
C THR A 380 6.88 -13.37 -1.05
N MET A 381 5.97 -13.08 -0.11
CA MET A 381 5.94 -13.79 1.17
C MET A 381 5.60 -15.27 0.98
N GLY A 382 6.48 -16.13 1.49
CA GLY A 382 6.42 -17.58 1.29
C GLY A 382 7.15 -18.07 0.04
N ASN A 383 7.69 -17.18 -0.80
CA ASN A 383 8.61 -17.60 -1.86
C ASN A 383 9.98 -17.95 -1.26
N TRP A 384 10.73 -18.78 -1.97
CA TRP A 384 12.12 -19.04 -1.64
C TRP A 384 12.93 -17.75 -1.78
N GLN A 385 13.80 -17.48 -0.81
CA GLN A 385 14.61 -16.27 -0.79
C GLN A 385 15.99 -16.51 -1.39
N TYR A 386 16.55 -15.48 -2.04
CA TYR A 386 17.93 -15.49 -2.51
C TYR A 386 18.88 -15.85 -1.35
N PRO A 387 19.83 -16.77 -1.57
CA PRO A 387 20.85 -17.08 -0.59
C PRO A 387 21.96 -16.00 -0.56
N PHE A 388 21.88 -15.00 -1.45
CA PHE A 388 22.78 -13.87 -1.58
C PHE A 388 22.01 -12.54 -1.48
N PRO A 389 22.66 -11.41 -1.15
CA PRO A 389 22.00 -10.11 -1.03
C PRO A 389 21.53 -9.59 -2.40
N ALA A 390 20.27 -9.13 -2.48
CA ALA A 390 19.78 -8.36 -3.62
C ALA A 390 20.53 -7.02 -3.77
N PRO A 391 20.51 -6.38 -4.96
CA PRO A 391 21.20 -5.11 -5.18
C PRO A 391 20.78 -4.04 -4.15
N ARG A 392 21.76 -3.38 -3.54
CA ARG A 392 21.51 -2.40 -2.46
C ARG A 392 22.54 -1.28 -2.47
N LEU A 393 22.07 -0.03 -2.54
CA LEU A 393 22.93 1.15 -2.38
C LEU A 393 23.44 1.26 -0.92
N PRO A 394 24.76 1.39 -0.70
CA PRO A 394 25.31 1.68 0.63
C PRO A 394 24.97 3.11 1.07
N VAL A 395 24.47 3.27 2.30
CA VAL A 395 24.07 4.58 2.86
C VAL A 395 25.15 5.25 3.72
N GLY A 396 26.28 4.59 3.98
CA GLY A 396 27.31 5.10 4.91
C GLY A 396 26.91 4.98 6.39
N VAL A 397 27.65 5.67 7.25
CA VAL A 397 27.46 5.66 8.71
C VAL A 397 26.70 6.92 9.14
N ASN A 398 25.63 6.76 9.90
CA ASN A 398 24.95 7.88 10.54
C ASN A 398 25.70 8.27 11.83
N ALA A 399 26.24 9.48 11.88
CA ALA A 399 26.97 9.98 13.06
C ALA A 399 26.06 10.33 14.24
N VAL A 400 24.75 10.44 14.03
CA VAL A 400 23.75 10.64 15.09
C VAL A 400 23.21 9.28 15.53
N SER A 401 23.48 8.90 16.79
CA SER A 401 23.19 7.57 17.35
C SER A 401 21.90 7.49 18.19
N ALA A 402 20.94 8.37 17.95
CA ALA A 402 19.69 8.45 18.72
C ALA A 402 18.44 8.36 17.83
N PRO A 403 18.13 7.20 17.22
CA PRO A 403 16.90 7.02 16.46
C PRO A 403 15.66 6.98 17.36
N ILE A 404 14.54 7.50 16.84
CA ILE A 404 13.23 7.37 17.48
C ILE A 404 12.45 6.17 16.91
N PRO A 405 11.51 5.55 17.64
CA PRO A 405 10.58 4.60 17.04
C PRO A 405 9.77 5.27 15.92
N ALA A 406 9.61 4.60 14.78
CA ALA A 406 9.06 5.21 13.55
C ALA A 406 7.66 5.82 13.71
N ALA A 407 6.84 5.24 14.60
CA ALA A 407 5.49 5.71 14.90
C ALA A 407 5.44 6.85 15.92
N ARG A 408 6.58 7.36 16.43
CA ARG A 408 6.62 8.39 17.49
C ARG A 408 7.03 9.78 16.99
N ILE A 409 6.75 10.07 15.71
CA ILE A 409 7.12 11.34 15.09
C ILE A 409 6.33 12.51 15.68
N ALA A 410 5.01 12.40 15.86
CA ALA A 410 4.23 13.48 16.45
C ALA A 410 4.63 13.73 17.90
N ASP A 411 4.92 12.67 18.68
CA ASP A 411 5.47 12.80 20.04
C ASP A 411 6.79 13.58 20.05
N MET A 412 7.73 13.20 19.19
CA MET A 412 9.00 13.91 19.06
C MET A 412 8.82 15.40 18.75
N LEU A 413 7.91 15.73 17.83
CA LEU A 413 7.69 17.12 17.40
C LEU A 413 6.94 17.96 18.45
N LEU A 414 6.02 17.34 19.20
CA LEU A 414 5.20 18.01 20.19
C LEU A 414 5.87 18.11 21.56
N ALA A 415 6.72 17.15 21.92
CA ALA A 415 7.32 17.01 23.24
C ALA A 415 8.85 16.83 23.21
N PRO A 416 9.61 17.78 22.63
CA PRO A 416 11.07 17.70 22.62
C PRO A 416 11.64 17.65 24.04
N GLY A 417 12.60 16.76 24.28
CA GLY A 417 13.24 16.53 25.57
C GLY A 417 12.48 15.64 26.55
N GLU A 418 11.21 15.30 26.28
CA GLU A 418 10.42 14.37 27.10
C GLU A 418 11.05 12.96 27.08
N LYS A 419 10.97 12.26 28.20
CA LYS A 419 11.48 10.90 28.33
C LYS A 419 10.46 9.89 27.82
N TYR A 420 10.94 8.84 27.17
CA TYR A 420 10.12 7.68 26.82
C TYR A 420 10.90 6.38 27.05
N GLU A 421 10.17 5.30 27.30
CA GLU A 421 10.73 3.96 27.43
C GLU A 421 10.62 3.21 26.10
N PHE A 422 11.69 2.52 25.72
CA PHE A 422 11.74 1.73 24.50
C PHE A 422 12.72 0.57 24.67
N ASN A 423 12.18 -0.65 24.64
CA ASN A 423 12.93 -1.90 24.68
C ASN A 423 13.96 -1.98 25.83
N GLY A 424 13.53 -1.66 27.05
CA GLY A 424 14.38 -1.70 28.25
C GLY A 424 15.21 -0.44 28.50
N GLU A 425 15.15 0.55 27.60
CA GLU A 425 15.92 1.79 27.71
C GLU A 425 15.03 3.01 27.94
N VAL A 426 15.55 3.96 28.73
CA VAL A 426 14.94 5.31 28.86
C VAL A 426 15.65 6.27 27.92
N ARG A 427 14.92 6.81 26.95
CA ARG A 427 15.41 7.73 25.91
C ARG A 427 14.72 9.09 26.04
N ARG A 428 15.16 10.06 25.22
CA ARG A 428 14.55 11.40 25.13
C ARG A 428 14.32 11.79 23.69
N TYR A 429 13.22 12.48 23.42
CA TYR A 429 12.97 13.00 22.08
C TYR A 429 13.93 14.15 21.73
N PRO A 430 14.52 14.14 20.52
CA PRO A 430 15.34 15.24 20.05
C PRO A 430 14.48 16.45 19.68
N ASP A 431 15.06 17.64 19.80
CA ASP A 431 14.42 18.89 19.46
C ASP A 431 14.58 19.22 17.97
N THR A 432 13.66 18.67 17.18
CA THR A 432 13.71 18.75 15.71
C THR A 432 13.38 20.16 15.21
N ARG A 433 14.24 20.68 14.31
CA ARG A 433 14.15 22.00 13.67
C ARG A 433 13.88 21.91 12.18
N LEU A 434 14.39 20.87 11.53
CA LEU A 434 14.18 20.64 10.11
C LEU A 434 13.70 19.21 9.89
N VAL A 435 12.65 19.07 9.06
CA VAL A 435 12.20 17.77 8.55
C VAL A 435 12.56 17.70 7.07
N TYR A 436 13.26 16.64 6.68
CA TYR A 436 13.54 16.34 5.28
C TYR A 436 12.87 15.02 4.91
N TRP A 437 11.97 15.05 3.93
CA TRP A 437 11.19 13.88 3.51
C TRP A 437 11.33 13.60 2.01
N ALA A 438 11.59 12.33 1.66
CA ALA A 438 11.61 11.84 0.29
C ALA A 438 11.08 10.39 0.25
N GLY A 439 10.17 10.09 -0.69
CA GLY A 439 9.65 8.73 -0.90
C GLY A 439 8.59 8.26 0.11
N GLY A 440 7.87 9.17 0.76
CA GLY A 440 6.82 8.80 1.72
C GLY A 440 5.80 9.89 2.00
N ASN A 441 4.69 9.50 2.63
CA ASN A 441 3.55 10.37 2.90
C ASN A 441 3.04 10.20 4.35
N PRO A 442 3.59 10.94 5.33
CA PRO A 442 3.16 10.88 6.73
C PRO A 442 1.70 11.28 6.95
N PHE A 443 1.16 12.19 6.14
CA PHE A 443 -0.27 12.55 6.13
C PHE A 443 -1.19 11.43 5.58
N HIS A 444 -0.61 10.29 5.25
CA HIS A 444 -1.32 9.06 4.92
C HIS A 444 -1.10 7.98 5.99
N HIS A 445 0.15 7.66 6.35
CA HIS A 445 0.45 6.45 7.12
C HIS A 445 0.45 6.64 8.64
N HIS A 446 0.58 7.86 9.13
CA HIS A 446 0.68 8.12 10.56
C HIS A 446 -0.71 8.30 11.18
N GLN A 447 -0.83 8.03 12.47
CA GLN A 447 -2.10 8.04 13.21
C GLN A 447 -2.43 9.46 13.69
N ASP A 448 -3.69 9.69 14.07
CA ASP A 448 -4.21 10.99 14.51
C ASP A 448 -3.68 12.16 13.65
N LEU A 449 -4.15 12.26 12.41
CA LEU A 449 -3.67 13.26 11.46
C LEU A 449 -3.86 14.71 11.94
N ASN A 450 -4.83 14.94 12.82
CA ASN A 450 -5.04 16.22 13.49
C ASN A 450 -3.87 16.55 14.42
N ARG A 451 -3.48 15.60 15.27
CA ARG A 451 -2.29 15.69 16.12
C ARG A 451 -1.00 15.78 15.32
N LEU A 452 -0.87 15.00 14.25
CA LEU A 452 0.27 15.10 13.34
C LEU A 452 0.38 16.51 12.79
N ARG A 453 -0.72 17.13 12.32
CA ARG A 453 -0.68 18.48 11.75
C ARG A 453 -0.16 19.51 12.76
N ARG A 454 -0.56 19.41 14.03
CA ARG A 454 -0.01 20.23 15.12
C ARG A 454 1.51 20.03 15.28
N GLY A 455 1.96 18.79 15.34
CA GLY A 455 3.39 18.47 15.44
C GLY A 455 4.17 18.96 14.22
N TRP A 456 3.62 18.73 13.03
CA TRP A 456 4.18 19.11 11.73
C TRP A 456 4.30 20.62 11.55
N ALA A 457 3.58 21.43 12.31
CA ALA A 457 3.72 22.89 12.34
C ALA A 457 4.96 23.36 13.13
N ARG A 458 5.57 22.51 13.98
CA ARG A 458 6.65 22.90 14.92
C ARG A 458 8.04 23.08 14.30
N PRO A 459 8.49 22.29 13.31
CA PRO A 459 9.77 22.52 12.64
C PRO A 459 9.82 23.90 11.97
N GLU A 460 11.00 24.50 11.92
CA GLU A 460 11.25 25.79 11.27
C GLU A 460 11.25 25.67 9.74
N THR A 461 11.58 24.47 9.22
CA THR A 461 11.65 24.17 7.78
C THR A 461 11.25 22.71 7.51
N VAL A 462 10.40 22.49 6.51
CA VAL A 462 10.02 21.17 5.98
C VAL A 462 10.32 21.11 4.48
N ILE A 463 11.24 20.22 4.09
CA ILE A 463 11.63 19.98 2.69
C ILE A 463 11.08 18.63 2.23
N VAL A 464 10.41 18.62 1.07
CA VAL A 464 9.79 17.41 0.51
C VAL A 464 10.22 17.22 -0.94
N HIS A 465 10.68 16.01 -1.28
CA HIS A 465 10.77 15.55 -2.66
C HIS A 465 9.46 14.85 -3.03
N GLU A 466 8.81 15.28 -4.11
CA GLU A 466 7.59 14.63 -4.59
C GLU A 466 7.42 14.75 -6.12
N PRO A 467 7.03 13.66 -6.83
CA PRO A 467 6.49 13.79 -8.18
C PRO A 467 5.11 14.45 -8.22
N PHE A 468 4.25 14.31 -7.20
CA PHE A 468 2.86 14.76 -7.21
C PHE A 468 2.50 15.66 -6.01
N TRP A 469 1.45 16.48 -6.17
CA TRP A 469 0.90 17.30 -5.08
C TRP A 469 0.09 16.50 -4.04
N THR A 470 0.76 15.52 -3.40
CA THR A 470 0.23 14.73 -2.27
C THR A 470 -0.09 15.61 -1.06
N ALA A 471 -0.80 15.07 -0.08
CA ALA A 471 -1.04 15.74 1.20
C ALA A 471 0.27 16.19 1.88
N THR A 472 1.33 15.39 1.82
CA THR A 472 2.64 15.76 2.40
C THR A 472 3.29 16.93 1.65
N ALA A 473 3.27 16.92 0.31
CA ALA A 473 3.78 18.05 -0.48
C ALA A 473 3.03 19.35 -0.17
N ARG A 474 1.71 19.28 0.03
CA ARG A 474 0.89 20.44 0.40
C ARG A 474 1.17 20.98 1.81
N HIS A 475 1.79 20.17 2.68
CA HIS A 475 2.21 20.57 4.03
C HIS A 475 3.72 20.83 4.14
N ALA A 476 4.43 20.98 3.02
CA ALA A 476 5.84 21.34 2.98
C ALA A 476 6.05 22.87 2.98
N ASP A 477 7.25 23.31 3.32
CA ASP A 477 7.70 24.68 3.05
C ASP A 477 8.40 24.78 1.69
N LEU A 478 9.15 23.75 1.30
CA LEU A 478 9.83 23.65 0.03
C LEU A 478 9.55 22.27 -0.60
N VAL A 479 9.00 22.26 -1.81
CA VAL A 479 8.76 21.06 -2.62
C VAL A 479 9.73 21.05 -3.79
N LEU A 480 10.47 19.95 -3.92
CA LEU A 480 11.40 19.70 -5.01
C LEU A 480 10.80 18.62 -5.94
N PRO A 481 10.59 18.92 -7.23
CA PRO A 481 9.93 17.99 -8.14
C PRO A 481 10.86 16.81 -8.44
N ALA A 482 10.45 15.62 -7.99
CA ALA A 482 11.17 14.38 -8.21
C ALA A 482 10.62 13.62 -9.43
N THR A 483 11.45 12.79 -10.06
CA THR A 483 11.00 11.89 -11.13
C THR A 483 10.18 10.70 -10.59
N THR A 484 9.40 10.09 -11.47
CA THR A 484 8.85 8.73 -11.39
C THR A 484 9.89 7.72 -11.90
N THR A 485 9.64 6.42 -11.74
CA THR A 485 10.55 5.37 -12.20
C THR A 485 10.69 5.33 -13.73
N LEU A 486 9.63 5.63 -14.47
CA LEU A 486 9.62 5.62 -15.95
C LEU A 486 10.57 6.66 -16.57
N GLU A 487 11.01 7.65 -15.78
CA GLU A 487 11.84 8.79 -16.22
C GLU A 487 13.34 8.60 -15.91
N ARG A 488 13.76 7.42 -15.41
CA ARG A 488 15.14 7.12 -14.99
C ARG A 488 15.53 5.65 -15.17
N ASN A 489 16.82 5.35 -15.09
CA ASN A 489 17.35 3.98 -15.14
C ASN A 489 17.50 3.40 -13.72
N ASP A 490 17.25 2.11 -13.53
CA ASP A 490 17.43 1.44 -12.22
C ASP A 490 17.52 -0.10 -12.34
N LEU A 491 17.49 -0.80 -11.20
CA LEU A 491 17.34 -2.24 -11.04
C LEU A 491 16.06 -2.56 -10.25
N GLY A 492 15.21 -3.40 -10.82
CA GLY A 492 14.08 -4.02 -10.13
C GLY A 492 14.54 -5.34 -9.53
N ALA A 493 14.37 -5.52 -8.23
CA ALA A 493 14.72 -6.77 -7.55
C ALA A 493 14.04 -6.82 -6.19
N ALA A 494 13.54 -7.97 -5.77
CA ALA A 494 13.21 -8.28 -4.37
C ALA A 494 13.75 -9.66 -4.02
N SER A 495 14.12 -9.90 -2.76
CA SER A 495 14.83 -11.14 -2.39
C SER A 495 14.00 -12.41 -2.53
N GLY A 496 12.67 -12.31 -2.54
CA GLY A 496 11.76 -13.43 -2.83
C GLY A 496 11.15 -13.38 -4.24
N ASP A 497 11.63 -12.46 -5.10
CA ASP A 497 11.22 -12.44 -6.50
C ASP A 497 11.98 -13.52 -7.28
N ARG A 498 11.52 -13.83 -8.49
CA ARG A 498 12.17 -14.83 -9.35
C ARG A 498 13.16 -14.22 -10.32
N ARG A 499 13.27 -12.89 -10.36
CA ARG A 499 14.08 -12.17 -11.33
C ARG A 499 14.80 -10.97 -10.72
N ILE A 500 15.88 -10.58 -11.37
CA ILE A 500 16.41 -9.23 -11.31
C ILE A 500 16.12 -8.60 -12.68
N ILE A 501 15.54 -7.41 -12.69
CA ILE A 501 15.04 -6.73 -13.89
C ILE A 501 15.86 -5.47 -14.13
N ALA A 502 16.29 -5.24 -15.36
CA ALA A 502 16.84 -3.96 -15.78
C ALA A 502 15.68 -2.97 -15.98
N MET A 503 15.67 -1.89 -15.21
CA MET A 503 14.66 -0.85 -15.36
C MET A 503 15.22 0.24 -16.27
N HIS A 504 14.92 0.17 -17.56
CA HIS A 504 15.35 1.20 -18.50
C HIS A 504 14.49 2.46 -18.36
N ARG A 505 15.09 3.63 -18.55
CA ARG A 505 14.34 4.87 -18.73
C ARG A 505 13.44 4.75 -19.96
N ALA A 506 12.13 4.85 -19.75
CA ALA A 506 11.14 4.80 -20.82
C ALA A 506 10.92 6.16 -21.48
N ILE A 507 10.83 7.22 -20.68
CA ILE A 507 10.54 8.59 -21.12
C ILE A 507 11.51 9.61 -20.52
N THR A 508 11.59 10.81 -21.08
CA THR A 508 12.34 11.91 -20.47
C THR A 508 11.61 12.48 -19.25
N PRO A 509 12.34 12.99 -18.24
CA PRO A 509 11.76 13.67 -17.09
C PRO A 509 10.75 14.76 -17.49
N ARG A 510 9.54 14.69 -16.94
CA ARG A 510 8.47 15.64 -17.20
C ARG A 510 8.72 16.97 -16.48
N HIS A 511 8.42 18.06 -17.18
CA HIS A 511 8.61 19.42 -16.71
C HIS A 511 10.06 19.69 -16.25
N GLU A 512 10.25 20.23 -15.04
CA GLU A 512 11.58 20.46 -14.47
C GLU A 512 11.96 19.39 -13.42
N ALA A 513 11.29 18.23 -13.42
CA ALA A 513 11.58 17.17 -12.45
C ALA A 513 13.01 16.64 -12.62
N ARG A 514 13.64 16.29 -11.49
CA ARG A 514 14.98 15.68 -11.44
C ARG A 514 14.94 14.39 -10.62
N ALA A 515 15.81 13.44 -10.90
CA ALA A 515 15.92 12.25 -10.05
C ALA A 515 16.40 12.66 -8.65
N ASP A 516 15.95 11.94 -7.62
CA ASP A 516 16.35 12.21 -6.23
C ASP A 516 17.87 12.30 -6.09
N TRP A 517 18.60 11.41 -6.75
CA TRP A 517 20.07 11.40 -6.75
C TRP A 517 20.66 12.70 -7.34
N ASP A 518 20.10 13.24 -8.43
CA ASP A 518 20.57 14.50 -9.02
C ASP A 518 20.33 15.70 -8.09
N ILE A 519 19.18 15.71 -7.42
CA ILE A 519 18.82 16.74 -6.43
C ILE A 519 19.82 16.70 -5.27
N PHE A 520 20.04 15.50 -4.68
CA PHE A 520 20.97 15.33 -3.58
C PHE A 520 22.42 15.58 -3.99
N ARG A 521 22.83 15.22 -5.21
CA ARG A 521 24.16 15.55 -5.74
C ARG A 521 24.36 17.06 -5.83
N ALA A 522 23.36 17.80 -6.29
CA ALA A 522 23.44 19.27 -6.40
C ALA A 522 23.47 19.94 -5.01
N LEU A 523 22.73 19.42 -4.03
CA LEU A 523 22.79 19.87 -2.63
C LEU A 523 24.15 19.53 -2.00
N ALA A 524 24.66 18.31 -2.21
CA ALA A 524 25.95 17.87 -1.72
C ALA A 524 27.09 18.75 -2.26
N GLY A 525 27.00 19.21 -3.51
CA GLY A 525 27.92 20.18 -4.09
C GLY A 525 27.94 21.51 -3.35
N ARG A 526 26.76 22.06 -3.02
CA ARG A 526 26.62 23.32 -2.26
C ARG A 526 27.13 23.20 -0.82
N LEU A 527 27.00 22.02 -0.23
CA LEU A 527 27.41 21.73 1.16
C LEU A 527 28.83 21.17 1.29
N GLY A 528 29.55 20.99 0.16
CA GLY A 528 30.93 20.52 0.15
C GLY A 528 31.12 19.03 0.45
N VAL A 529 30.09 18.20 0.27
CA VAL A 529 30.09 16.75 0.58
C VAL A 529 29.81 15.86 -0.64
N ALA A 530 30.01 16.42 -1.85
CA ALA A 530 29.70 15.72 -3.11
C ALA A 530 30.54 14.47 -3.35
N GLU A 531 31.82 14.48 -2.99
CA GLU A 531 32.72 13.34 -3.18
C GLU A 531 32.26 12.11 -2.37
N ASP A 532 31.94 12.32 -1.08
CA ASP A 532 31.42 11.27 -0.21
C ASP A 532 30.06 10.74 -0.67
N PHE A 533 29.19 11.64 -1.14
CA PHE A 533 27.86 11.26 -1.62
C PHE A 533 27.93 10.46 -2.94
N THR A 534 28.66 10.94 -3.94
CA THR A 534 28.71 10.28 -5.26
C THR A 534 29.67 9.10 -5.28
N ALA A 535 30.65 9.05 -4.38
CA ALA A 535 31.80 8.14 -4.43
C ALA A 535 32.47 8.11 -5.82
N GLY A 536 32.48 9.26 -6.50
CA GLY A 536 33.07 9.44 -7.82
C GLY A 536 32.34 8.71 -8.97
N ARG A 537 31.11 8.24 -8.76
CA ARG A 537 30.31 7.52 -9.78
C ARG A 537 29.13 8.33 -10.28
N ASP A 538 28.79 8.13 -11.55
CA ASP A 538 27.51 8.56 -12.13
C ASP A 538 26.39 7.51 -11.94
N GLU A 539 25.19 7.79 -12.50
CA GLU A 539 24.02 6.91 -12.41
C GLU A 539 24.32 5.48 -12.89
N MET A 540 24.87 5.34 -14.10
CA MET A 540 25.06 4.03 -14.72
C MET A 540 26.23 3.28 -14.10
N GLU A 541 27.28 3.98 -13.68
CA GLU A 541 28.37 3.39 -12.92
C GLU A 541 27.92 2.85 -11.56
N TRP A 542 26.99 3.53 -10.90
CA TRP A 542 26.35 3.02 -9.68
C TRP A 542 25.52 1.78 -9.97
N ILE A 543 24.62 1.82 -10.95
CA ILE A 543 23.76 0.70 -11.31
C ILE A 543 24.58 -0.55 -11.66
N ALA A 544 25.61 -0.39 -12.50
CA ALA A 544 26.53 -1.47 -12.84
C ALA A 544 27.24 -2.01 -11.59
N HIS A 545 27.74 -1.14 -10.71
CA HIS A 545 28.42 -1.55 -9.48
C HIS A 545 27.51 -2.36 -8.54
N LEU A 546 26.24 -1.97 -8.38
CA LEU A 546 25.28 -2.70 -7.54
C LEU A 546 24.97 -4.09 -8.11
N TYR A 547 24.79 -4.20 -9.43
CA TYR A 547 24.57 -5.48 -10.10
C TYR A 547 25.81 -6.38 -10.00
N THR A 548 27.01 -5.87 -10.33
CA THR A 548 28.25 -6.64 -10.27
C THR A 548 28.52 -7.17 -8.85
N SER A 549 28.26 -6.37 -7.82
CA SER A 549 28.42 -6.80 -6.42
C SER A 549 27.48 -7.96 -6.06
N THR A 550 26.23 -7.88 -6.53
CA THR A 550 25.23 -8.95 -6.36
C THR A 550 25.65 -10.22 -7.08
N ARG A 551 26.12 -10.09 -8.33
CA ARG A 551 26.66 -11.21 -9.11
C ARG A 551 27.83 -11.89 -8.42
N SER A 552 28.79 -11.13 -7.88
CA SER A 552 29.91 -11.72 -7.13
C SER A 552 29.43 -12.53 -5.92
N ALA A 553 28.46 -12.01 -5.16
CA ALA A 553 27.89 -12.73 -4.02
C ALA A 553 27.07 -13.96 -4.43
N ALA A 554 26.37 -13.91 -5.57
CA ALA A 554 25.66 -15.06 -6.13
C ALA A 554 26.63 -16.18 -6.56
N ALA A 555 27.78 -15.83 -7.14
CA ALA A 555 28.81 -16.79 -7.53
C ALA A 555 29.40 -17.57 -6.34
N GLU A 556 29.51 -16.94 -5.16
CA GLU A 556 29.90 -17.61 -3.91
C GLU A 556 28.90 -18.71 -3.49
N HIS A 557 27.66 -18.63 -3.97
CA HIS A 557 26.59 -19.60 -3.75
C HIS A 557 26.40 -20.55 -4.95
N GLY A 558 27.32 -20.56 -5.91
CA GLY A 558 27.25 -21.41 -7.10
C GLY A 558 26.19 -20.98 -8.12
N ILE A 559 25.71 -19.74 -8.05
CA ILE A 559 24.73 -19.17 -8.98
C ILE A 559 25.47 -18.22 -9.92
N ASP A 560 25.52 -18.57 -11.21
CA ASP A 560 26.15 -17.73 -12.23
C ASP A 560 25.13 -16.76 -12.83
N LEU A 561 25.41 -15.46 -12.69
CA LEU A 561 24.61 -14.38 -13.29
C LEU A 561 25.40 -13.78 -14.47
N PRO A 562 24.73 -13.32 -15.54
CA PRO A 562 25.40 -12.77 -16.73
C PRO A 562 26.19 -11.51 -16.41
N GLU A 563 27.12 -11.12 -17.29
CA GLU A 563 27.81 -9.83 -17.17
C GLU A 563 26.82 -8.67 -17.31
N PHE A 564 27.19 -7.50 -16.77
CA PHE A 564 26.25 -6.35 -16.70
C PHE A 564 25.72 -5.93 -18.08
N ALA A 565 26.57 -5.95 -19.12
CA ALA A 565 26.16 -5.57 -20.46
C ALA A 565 25.06 -6.49 -21.01
N ASP A 566 25.25 -7.80 -20.88
CA ASP A 566 24.28 -8.81 -21.34
C ASP A 566 22.99 -8.72 -20.53
N PHE A 567 23.08 -8.63 -19.20
CA PHE A 567 21.92 -8.40 -18.32
C PHE A 567 21.11 -7.16 -18.71
N TRP A 568 21.81 -6.06 -19.00
CA TRP A 568 21.17 -4.79 -19.33
C TRP A 568 20.52 -4.84 -20.73
N GLU A 569 21.12 -5.53 -21.69
CA GLU A 569 20.55 -5.71 -23.03
C GLU A 569 19.35 -6.66 -23.02
N GLU A 570 19.41 -7.76 -22.26
CA GLU A 570 18.34 -8.76 -22.14
C GLU A 570 17.14 -8.29 -21.30
N GLY A 571 17.29 -7.20 -20.53
CA GLY A 571 16.23 -6.61 -19.73
C GLY A 571 16.01 -7.28 -18.37
N GLY A 572 16.73 -8.36 -18.05
CA GLY A 572 16.67 -9.03 -16.75
C GLY A 572 17.17 -10.46 -16.78
N VAL A 573 17.36 -11.06 -15.60
CA VAL A 573 17.83 -12.44 -15.42
C VAL A 573 16.93 -13.19 -14.43
N ASP A 574 16.64 -14.46 -14.72
CA ASP A 574 15.90 -15.36 -13.82
C ASP A 574 16.84 -15.94 -12.74
N ILE A 575 16.35 -16.04 -11.51
CA ILE A 575 17.08 -16.59 -10.37
C ILE A 575 16.60 -18.03 -10.11
N PRO A 576 17.53 -19.00 -9.96
CA PRO A 576 17.18 -20.37 -9.55
C PRO A 576 16.33 -20.41 -8.28
N GLN A 577 15.48 -21.41 -8.16
CA GLN A 577 14.47 -21.49 -7.10
C GLN A 577 14.71 -22.72 -6.25
N GLY A 578 14.29 -22.67 -4.98
CA GLY A 578 14.46 -23.77 -4.03
C GLY A 578 13.28 -23.91 -3.08
N SER A 579 13.48 -24.71 -2.03
CA SER A 579 12.50 -25.01 -0.99
C SER A 579 13.08 -24.68 0.39
N THR A 580 12.23 -24.38 1.36
CA THR A 580 12.66 -24.09 2.74
C THR A 580 11.63 -24.62 3.72
N VAL A 581 12.10 -25.36 4.73
CA VAL A 581 11.33 -25.72 5.92
C VAL A 581 11.83 -24.84 7.06
N LEU A 582 10.97 -23.99 7.60
CA LEU A 582 11.32 -23.08 8.68
C LEU A 582 11.82 -23.85 9.91
N LEU A 583 13.01 -23.52 10.42
CA LEU A 583 13.61 -24.09 11.63
C LEU A 583 13.88 -25.61 11.58
N GLU A 584 14.01 -26.21 10.40
CA GLU A 584 14.33 -27.63 10.24
C GLU A 584 15.63 -28.03 10.95
N ALA A 585 16.72 -27.26 10.72
CA ALA A 585 18.02 -27.53 11.34
C ALA A 585 17.98 -27.42 12.87
N PHE A 586 17.29 -26.40 13.40
CA PHE A 586 17.09 -26.21 14.85
C PHE A 586 16.31 -27.38 15.45
N ARG A 587 15.26 -27.86 14.77
CA ARG A 587 14.49 -29.02 15.25
C ARG A 587 15.36 -30.27 15.32
N ALA A 588 16.15 -30.52 14.28
CA ALA A 588 16.99 -31.71 14.15
C ALA A 588 18.07 -31.76 15.23
N ASP A 589 18.76 -30.63 15.46
CA ASP A 589 19.79 -30.51 16.49
C ASP A 589 19.83 -29.06 17.04
N PRO A 590 19.12 -28.78 18.14
CA PRO A 590 19.07 -27.43 18.72
C PRO A 590 20.40 -27.03 19.39
N VAL A 591 21.31 -27.98 19.64
CA VAL A 591 22.63 -27.69 20.22
C VAL A 591 23.61 -27.28 19.13
N ALA A 592 23.57 -27.94 17.98
CA ALA A 592 24.39 -27.58 16.82
C ALA A 592 23.84 -26.34 16.07
N HIS A 593 22.53 -26.12 16.12
CA HIS A 593 21.83 -25.03 15.45
C HIS A 593 20.96 -24.22 16.41
N PRO A 594 21.53 -23.62 17.47
CA PRO A 594 20.77 -22.85 18.44
C PRO A 594 20.17 -21.59 17.80
N LEU A 595 19.05 -21.13 18.35
CA LEU A 595 18.48 -19.83 18.00
C LEU A 595 19.36 -18.70 18.55
N GLU A 596 19.19 -17.50 17.99
CA GLU A 596 19.92 -16.30 18.44
C GLU A 596 19.24 -15.62 19.65
N THR A 597 18.65 -16.42 20.54
CA THR A 597 18.08 -16.00 21.82
C THR A 597 19.09 -16.19 22.95
N PRO A 598 18.93 -15.53 24.12
CA PRO A 598 19.80 -15.75 25.28
C PRO A 598 19.96 -17.22 25.68
N SER A 599 18.90 -18.03 25.55
CA SER A 599 18.91 -19.46 25.86
C SER A 599 19.38 -20.37 24.72
N GLY A 600 19.42 -19.88 23.47
CA GLY A 600 19.59 -20.72 22.29
C GLY A 600 18.34 -21.50 21.88
N LEU A 601 17.22 -21.34 22.61
CA LEU A 601 15.95 -22.05 22.43
C LEU A 601 14.80 -21.04 22.20
N ILE A 602 13.59 -21.55 21.94
CA ILE A 602 12.39 -20.70 21.87
C ILE A 602 12.03 -20.21 23.28
N GLU A 603 11.92 -18.90 23.49
CA GLU A 603 11.58 -18.34 24.81
C GLU A 603 10.07 -18.19 24.99
N LEU A 604 9.44 -19.17 25.67
CA LEU A 604 8.04 -19.07 26.12
C LEU A 604 7.92 -18.13 27.33
N PHE A 605 8.98 -18.06 28.13
CA PHE A 605 9.20 -17.00 29.11
C PHE A 605 10.57 -16.36 28.85
N SER A 606 10.60 -15.04 28.66
CA SER A 606 11.83 -14.28 28.48
C SER A 606 12.19 -13.52 29.76
N ALA A 607 13.26 -13.96 30.42
CA ALA A 607 13.80 -13.29 31.60
C ALA A 607 14.29 -11.86 31.30
N THR A 608 14.67 -11.59 30.06
CA THR A 608 15.07 -10.25 29.62
C THR A 608 13.87 -9.29 29.64
N ILE A 609 12.74 -9.68 29.04
CA ILE A 609 11.53 -8.86 29.02
C ILE A 609 10.97 -8.70 30.42
N ASP A 610 10.88 -9.78 31.18
CA ASP A 610 10.43 -9.75 32.58
C ASP A 610 11.25 -8.77 33.42
N GLY A 611 12.58 -8.78 33.23
CA GLY A 611 13.52 -7.87 33.90
C GLY A 611 13.32 -6.38 33.59
N PHE A 612 12.60 -6.02 32.52
CA PHE A 612 12.25 -4.62 32.25
C PHE A 612 11.14 -4.11 33.17
N GLY A 613 10.31 -5.00 33.75
CA GLY A 613 9.22 -4.62 34.63
C GLY A 613 8.09 -3.85 33.95
N TYR A 614 7.84 -4.15 32.67
CA TYR A 614 6.76 -3.55 31.89
C TYR A 614 5.44 -4.31 32.13
N ASP A 615 4.43 -3.59 32.62
CA ASP A 615 3.07 -4.13 32.82
C ASP A 615 2.30 -4.33 31.49
N ASP A 616 2.66 -3.55 30.47
CA ASP A 616 2.09 -3.58 29.13
C ASP A 616 2.78 -4.57 28.17
N CYS A 617 3.78 -5.31 28.66
CA CYS A 617 4.41 -6.45 27.98
C CYS A 617 5.15 -7.36 28.98
N PRO A 618 4.46 -8.32 29.64
CA PRO A 618 5.04 -9.20 30.66
C PRO A 618 6.03 -10.22 30.07
N GLY A 619 6.69 -10.99 30.94
CA GLY A 619 7.73 -11.96 30.56
C GLY A 619 7.28 -13.20 29.77
N HIS A 620 5.99 -13.34 29.44
CA HIS A 620 5.43 -14.45 28.65
C HIS A 620 4.24 -13.93 27.82
N PRO A 621 3.75 -14.65 26.79
CA PRO A 621 2.55 -14.25 26.08
C PRO A 621 1.35 -14.21 27.04
N ALA A 622 0.62 -13.11 27.03
CA ALA A 622 -0.48 -12.85 27.94
C ALA A 622 -1.63 -12.11 27.25
N TRP A 623 -2.85 -12.38 27.69
CA TRP A 623 -3.98 -11.51 27.41
C TRP A 623 -3.88 -10.26 28.29
N LEU A 624 -3.73 -9.12 27.63
CA LEU A 624 -3.81 -7.79 28.22
C LEU A 624 -5.00 -7.10 27.59
N GLU A 625 -5.88 -6.52 28.41
CA GLU A 625 -7.06 -5.85 27.89
C GLU A 625 -6.64 -4.58 27.12
N PRO A 626 -6.97 -4.43 25.82
CA PRO A 626 -6.63 -3.23 25.07
C PRO A 626 -7.30 -1.99 25.67
N THR A 627 -6.64 -0.85 25.60
CA THR A 627 -7.21 0.42 26.09
C THR A 627 -8.48 0.81 25.32
N GLU A 628 -8.56 0.49 24.02
CA GLU A 628 -9.67 0.88 23.14
C GLU A 628 -10.08 -0.31 22.26
N TRP A 629 -11.19 -0.97 22.61
CA TRP A 629 -11.75 -2.13 21.89
C TRP A 629 -13.25 -2.35 22.20
N LEU A 630 -13.94 -3.13 21.38
CA LEU A 630 -15.40 -3.36 21.52
C LEU A 630 -15.85 -4.06 22.80
N GLY A 631 -14.93 -4.69 23.53
CA GLY A 631 -15.24 -5.35 24.80
C GLY A 631 -14.99 -4.48 26.03
N ALA A 632 -14.42 -3.28 25.87
CA ALA A 632 -14.11 -2.41 26.99
C ALA A 632 -15.39 -2.04 27.76
N ALA A 633 -15.31 -2.06 29.09
CA ALA A 633 -16.45 -1.79 29.96
C ALA A 633 -17.03 -0.37 29.78
N ASP A 634 -16.20 0.58 29.34
CA ASP A 634 -16.52 1.98 29.08
C ASP A 634 -16.65 2.31 27.58
N ALA A 635 -16.69 1.31 26.70
CA ALA A 635 -16.89 1.52 25.27
C ALA A 635 -18.19 2.32 25.01
N PRO A 636 -18.14 3.47 24.30
CA PRO A 636 -19.33 4.27 24.08
C PRO A 636 -20.44 3.50 23.38
N ALA A 637 -21.69 3.70 23.80
CA ALA A 637 -22.82 3.00 23.20
C ALA A 637 -22.91 3.26 21.69
N GLY A 638 -23.17 2.19 20.92
CA GLY A 638 -23.25 2.27 19.46
C GLY A 638 -21.90 2.39 18.74
N SER A 639 -20.77 2.20 19.44
CA SER A 639 -19.45 2.15 18.83
C SER A 639 -19.31 0.99 17.85
N LEU A 640 -18.50 1.21 16.83
CA LEU A 640 -18.02 0.21 15.88
C LEU A 640 -16.50 0.14 15.96
N HIS A 641 -15.93 -1.05 15.80
CA HIS A 641 -14.48 -1.21 15.65
C HIS A 641 -14.06 -0.80 14.25
N LEU A 642 -13.11 0.13 14.13
CA LEU A 642 -12.57 0.52 12.84
C LEU A 642 -11.43 -0.41 12.43
N VAL A 643 -11.62 -1.12 11.32
CA VAL A 643 -10.57 -1.87 10.63
C VAL A 643 -10.05 -1.03 9.46
N SER A 644 -8.92 -0.35 9.68
CA SER A 644 -8.24 0.47 8.67
C SER A 644 -7.17 -0.32 7.89
N ASN A 645 -7.60 -1.38 7.20
CA ASN A 645 -6.71 -2.27 6.44
C ASN A 645 -6.16 -1.63 5.15
N GLN A 646 -5.31 -2.35 4.42
CA GLN A 646 -4.74 -1.85 3.17
C GLN A 646 -5.81 -1.76 2.05
N PRO A 647 -5.71 -0.77 1.16
CA PRO A 647 -6.66 -0.58 0.05
C PRO A 647 -6.41 -1.57 -1.09
N ALA A 648 -7.43 -1.80 -1.93
CA ALA A 648 -7.36 -2.77 -3.03
C ALA A 648 -6.92 -2.16 -4.39
N HIS A 649 -7.15 -0.86 -4.60
CA HIS A 649 -6.98 -0.20 -5.90
C HIS A 649 -5.79 0.77 -5.93
N ARG A 650 -4.87 0.64 -4.97
CA ARG A 650 -3.75 1.54 -4.76
C ARG A 650 -2.73 0.91 -3.81
N LEU A 651 -1.48 1.34 -3.91
CA LEU A 651 -0.43 1.00 -2.93
C LEU A 651 -0.36 2.12 -1.91
N HIS A 652 -0.87 1.92 -0.70
CA HIS A 652 -0.91 2.99 0.31
C HIS A 652 -1.57 4.22 -0.32
N SER A 653 -0.97 5.41 -0.22
CA SER A 653 -1.45 6.62 -0.93
C SER A 653 -1.04 6.73 -2.41
N GLN A 654 -0.20 5.85 -2.94
CA GLN A 654 0.21 5.93 -4.36
C GLN A 654 -0.96 5.59 -5.26
N LEU A 655 -1.05 6.26 -6.42
CA LEU A 655 -2.13 6.10 -7.41
C LEU A 655 -3.53 6.49 -6.90
N ASP A 656 -3.66 7.19 -5.77
CA ASP A 656 -4.99 7.64 -5.30
C ASP A 656 -5.65 8.62 -6.28
N MET A 657 -4.85 9.32 -7.08
CA MET A 657 -5.33 10.17 -8.16
C MET A 657 -5.69 9.40 -9.44
N ALA A 658 -5.29 8.13 -9.61
CA ALA A 658 -5.45 7.40 -10.87
C ALA A 658 -6.88 6.90 -11.10
N ALA A 659 -7.23 6.53 -12.34
CA ALA A 659 -8.58 6.10 -12.69
C ALA A 659 -9.09 4.94 -11.84
N GLY A 660 -8.28 3.91 -11.61
CA GLY A 660 -8.65 2.77 -10.78
C GLY A 660 -9.12 3.16 -9.37
N SER A 661 -8.34 4.00 -8.67
CA SER A 661 -8.72 4.52 -7.36
C SER A 661 -9.97 5.39 -7.42
N ARG A 662 -10.05 6.34 -8.37
CA ARG A 662 -11.21 7.25 -8.50
C ARG A 662 -12.51 6.49 -8.77
N ALA A 663 -12.46 5.43 -9.58
CA ALA A 663 -13.62 4.62 -9.94
C ALA A 663 -14.20 3.83 -8.75
N ALA A 664 -13.37 3.47 -7.78
CA ALA A 664 -13.79 2.76 -6.57
C ALA A 664 -14.52 3.66 -5.54
N LYS A 665 -14.40 4.99 -5.67
CA LYS A 665 -14.96 5.96 -4.72
C LYS A 665 -16.48 6.11 -4.86
N ILE A 666 -17.15 6.47 -3.78
CA ILE A 666 -18.61 6.66 -3.71
C ILE A 666 -18.89 8.12 -3.41
N GLY A 667 -19.53 8.80 -4.36
CA GLY A 667 -19.64 10.26 -4.32
C GLY A 667 -18.26 10.93 -4.21
N GLY A 668 -17.20 10.33 -4.75
CA GLY A 668 -15.83 10.86 -4.64
C GLY A 668 -15.12 10.62 -3.30
N ARG A 669 -15.71 9.83 -2.38
CA ARG A 669 -15.13 9.50 -1.07
C ARG A 669 -14.68 8.05 -1.04
N GLU A 670 -13.72 7.77 -0.17
CA GLU A 670 -13.28 6.41 0.10
C GLU A 670 -14.48 5.56 0.61
N PRO A 671 -14.64 4.33 0.10
CA PRO A 671 -15.72 3.47 0.54
C PRO A 671 -15.45 2.92 1.95
N CYS A 672 -16.45 3.00 2.83
CA CYS A 672 -16.49 2.22 4.06
C CYS A 672 -17.45 1.04 3.92
N ARG A 673 -17.02 -0.17 4.29
CA ARG A 673 -17.89 -1.35 4.36
C ARG A 673 -18.54 -1.44 5.74
N LEU A 674 -19.85 -1.70 5.75
CA LEU A 674 -20.66 -1.80 6.96
C LEU A 674 -21.59 -3.01 6.88
N ASN A 675 -21.80 -3.68 8.02
CA ASN A 675 -22.76 -4.78 8.09
C ASN A 675 -24.20 -4.24 7.91
N PRO A 676 -25.09 -4.91 7.15
CA PRO A 676 -26.47 -4.48 6.94
C PRO A 676 -27.25 -4.23 8.25
N ALA A 677 -27.01 -5.03 9.30
CA ALA A 677 -27.69 -4.85 10.59
C ALA A 677 -27.26 -3.54 11.28
N ASP A 678 -25.97 -3.22 11.24
CA ASP A 678 -25.44 -1.98 11.78
C ASP A 678 -25.91 -0.74 11.02
N ALA A 679 -26.03 -0.86 9.70
CA ALA A 679 -26.55 0.19 8.84
C ALA A 679 -28.04 0.45 9.11
N ALA A 680 -28.85 -0.62 9.19
CA ALA A 680 -30.28 -0.54 9.46
C ALA A 680 -30.56 0.11 10.83
N ALA A 681 -29.80 -0.25 11.87
CA ALA A 681 -29.92 0.35 13.20
C ALA A 681 -29.65 1.88 13.23
N ARG A 682 -29.00 2.41 12.19
CA ARG A 682 -28.58 3.81 12.07
C ARG A 682 -29.29 4.56 10.93
N GLY A 683 -30.22 3.91 10.23
CA GLY A 683 -30.93 4.49 9.08
C GLY A 683 -29.99 4.85 7.93
N ILE A 684 -29.01 4.00 7.66
CA ILE A 684 -28.00 4.15 6.60
C ILE A 684 -28.30 3.13 5.49
N ALA A 685 -28.29 3.57 4.23
CA ALA A 685 -28.44 2.73 3.04
C ALA A 685 -27.11 2.57 2.27
N ASP A 686 -27.07 1.62 1.33
CA ASP A 686 -25.93 1.50 0.40
C ASP A 686 -25.78 2.78 -0.45
N GLY A 687 -24.55 3.25 -0.63
CA GLY A 687 -24.25 4.46 -1.38
C GLY A 687 -24.43 5.78 -0.62
N ASP A 688 -25.00 5.74 0.60
CA ASP A 688 -25.11 6.93 1.44
C ASP A 688 -23.71 7.49 1.79
N ILE A 689 -23.61 8.81 1.93
CA ILE A 689 -22.45 9.44 2.54
C ILE A 689 -22.67 9.53 4.05
N VAL A 690 -21.68 9.07 4.80
CA VAL A 690 -21.69 9.06 6.26
C VAL A 690 -20.55 9.89 6.82
N ARG A 691 -20.74 10.37 8.05
CA ARG A 691 -19.68 10.93 8.89
C ARG A 691 -19.24 9.85 9.86
N VAL A 692 -17.95 9.50 9.80
CA VAL A 692 -17.29 8.61 10.77
C VAL A 692 -16.54 9.48 11.76
N VAL A 693 -16.80 9.31 13.06
CA VAL A 693 -16.35 10.25 14.11
C VAL A 693 -15.95 9.54 15.40
N ASN A 694 -14.95 10.10 16.07
CA ASN A 694 -14.68 9.90 17.49
C ASN A 694 -14.14 11.21 18.09
N ASP A 695 -13.53 11.15 19.28
CA ASP A 695 -13.09 12.35 20.00
C ASP A 695 -11.80 12.95 19.40
N ARG A 696 -11.11 12.24 18.50
CA ARG A 696 -9.90 12.71 17.82
C ARG A 696 -10.20 13.48 16.54
N GLY A 697 -11.31 13.17 15.87
CA GLY A 697 -11.69 13.83 14.63
C GLY A 697 -12.89 13.22 13.93
N ALA A 698 -13.10 13.63 12.68
CA ALA A 698 -14.14 13.10 11.81
C ALA A 698 -13.67 13.04 10.35
N CYS A 699 -14.11 12.02 9.62
CA CYS A 699 -14.01 11.96 8.16
C CYS A 699 -15.36 11.66 7.50
N LEU A 700 -15.45 11.92 6.19
CA LEU A 700 -16.56 11.48 5.34
C LEU A 700 -16.19 10.21 4.59
N ALA A 701 -17.13 9.27 4.49
CA ALA A 701 -16.97 8.04 3.70
C ALA A 701 -18.27 7.72 2.96
N GLY A 702 -18.19 6.96 1.87
CA GLY A 702 -19.37 6.44 1.18
C GLY A 702 -19.62 4.99 1.54
N VAL A 703 -20.87 4.60 1.76
CA VAL A 703 -21.22 3.30 2.34
C VAL A 703 -21.30 2.20 1.27
N ARG A 704 -20.69 1.06 1.57
CA ARG A 704 -20.98 -0.24 0.95
C ARG A 704 -21.49 -1.23 2.00
N LEU A 705 -22.68 -1.76 1.80
CA LEU A 705 -23.21 -2.81 2.66
C LEU A 705 -22.62 -4.18 2.27
N SER A 706 -22.21 -4.98 3.25
CA SER A 706 -21.63 -6.31 3.01
C SER A 706 -21.88 -7.24 4.20
N GLU A 707 -22.23 -8.49 3.95
CA GLU A 707 -22.37 -9.53 4.99
C GLU A 707 -21.03 -10.21 5.33
N ASP A 708 -19.98 -9.91 4.56
CA ASP A 708 -18.63 -10.43 4.78
C ASP A 708 -17.88 -9.67 5.87
N ILE A 709 -18.48 -8.62 6.44
CA ILE A 709 -17.96 -7.91 7.60
C ILE A 709 -18.80 -8.20 8.83
N SER A 710 -18.14 -8.53 9.94
CA SER A 710 -18.79 -8.88 11.20
C SER A 710 -19.62 -7.72 11.77
N PRO A 711 -20.79 -7.98 12.39
CA PRO A 711 -21.53 -6.97 13.13
C PRO A 711 -20.68 -6.29 14.21
N GLY A 712 -20.84 -4.98 14.36
CA GLY A 712 -20.04 -4.13 15.23
C GLY A 712 -18.72 -3.67 14.61
N VAL A 713 -18.40 -4.05 13.37
CA VAL A 713 -17.15 -3.68 12.69
C VAL A 713 -17.45 -2.79 11.47
N ILE A 714 -16.62 -1.78 11.26
CA ILE A 714 -16.59 -0.95 10.04
C ILE A 714 -15.20 -1.04 9.42
N GLN A 715 -15.14 -1.31 8.12
CA GLN A 715 -13.88 -1.28 7.37
C GLN A 715 -13.82 0.03 6.60
N LEU A 716 -12.76 0.80 6.80
CA LEU A 716 -12.43 1.96 5.96
C LEU A 716 -10.94 1.89 5.67
N SER A 717 -10.59 1.46 4.46
CA SER A 717 -9.20 1.18 4.11
C SER A 717 -8.34 2.44 4.17
N ALA A 718 -7.09 2.29 4.60
CA ALA A 718 -6.17 3.40 4.70
C ALA A 718 -5.94 4.01 3.32
N GLY A 719 -6.08 5.33 3.27
CA GLY A 719 -5.08 6.16 2.66
C GLY A 719 -5.47 7.09 1.53
N ALA A 720 -6.76 7.35 1.40
CA ALA A 720 -7.22 8.53 0.70
C ALA A 720 -6.34 9.73 1.11
N TRP A 721 -5.92 10.52 0.13
CA TRP A 721 -5.12 11.71 0.40
C TRP A 721 -5.88 12.64 1.34
N TYR A 722 -5.27 12.99 2.46
CA TYR A 722 -5.89 13.85 3.46
C TYR A 722 -6.30 15.20 2.86
N GLN A 723 -7.56 15.56 3.04
CA GLN A 723 -8.08 16.89 2.72
C GLN A 723 -8.97 17.40 3.84
N ALA A 724 -8.57 18.50 4.49
CA ALA A 724 -9.44 19.26 5.36
C ALA A 724 -10.49 20.03 4.56
N ALA A 725 -11.73 20.10 5.06
CA ALA A 725 -12.78 20.97 4.53
C ALA A 725 -12.36 22.45 4.55
N ASP A 726 -11.76 22.90 5.65
CA ASP A 726 -11.08 24.19 5.76
C ASP A 726 -9.67 23.98 6.33
N PRO A 727 -8.62 24.10 5.51
CA PRO A 727 -7.25 23.89 5.96
C PRO A 727 -6.76 24.95 6.96
N GLY A 728 -7.44 26.11 7.05
CA GLY A 728 -7.14 27.16 8.03
C GLY A 728 -7.75 26.90 9.42
N ILE A 729 -8.63 25.91 9.55
CA ILE A 729 -9.27 25.54 10.82
C ILE A 729 -8.58 24.31 11.40
N GLU A 730 -8.26 24.37 12.70
CA GLU A 730 -7.75 23.23 13.46
C GLU A 730 -8.83 22.13 13.57
N ASP A 731 -8.43 20.86 13.47
CA ASP A 731 -9.31 19.68 13.50
C ASP A 731 -10.53 19.74 12.56
N SER A 732 -10.39 20.44 11.42
CA SER A 732 -11.39 20.48 10.36
C SER A 732 -11.79 19.08 9.91
N LEU A 733 -13.07 18.91 9.56
CA LEU A 733 -13.60 17.70 8.93
C LEU A 733 -12.70 17.25 7.76
N GLU A 734 -12.30 15.99 7.77
CA GLU A 734 -11.59 15.36 6.66
C GLU A 734 -12.63 14.89 5.62
N VAL A 735 -12.53 15.32 4.37
CA VAL A 735 -13.64 15.20 3.40
C VAL A 735 -13.50 14.05 2.40
N HIS A 736 -12.34 13.40 2.36
CA HIS A 736 -12.02 12.38 1.36
C HIS A 736 -12.22 10.94 1.86
N GLY A 737 -12.07 10.69 3.16
CA GLY A 737 -12.23 9.37 3.78
C GLY A 737 -10.92 8.75 4.25
N ASN A 738 -9.99 9.57 4.77
CA ASN A 738 -8.77 9.05 5.38
C ASN A 738 -9.03 8.59 6.83
N PRO A 739 -8.97 7.28 7.13
CA PRO A 739 -9.30 6.76 8.45
C PRO A 739 -8.31 7.21 9.52
N ASN A 740 -7.10 7.63 9.16
CA ASN A 740 -6.07 7.98 10.14
C ASN A 740 -6.32 9.32 10.86
N VAL A 741 -7.34 10.10 10.47
CA VAL A 741 -7.84 11.18 11.34
C VAL A 741 -8.52 10.64 12.61
N LEU A 742 -8.91 9.37 12.61
CA LEU A 742 -9.65 8.69 13.68
C LEU A 742 -8.80 7.74 14.50
N THR A 743 -7.67 7.26 13.95
CA THR A 743 -6.84 6.24 14.59
C THR A 743 -6.00 6.83 15.72
N ARG A 744 -5.71 6.01 16.73
CA ARG A 744 -4.96 6.43 17.92
C ARG A 744 -3.46 6.50 17.63
N ASP A 745 -2.84 7.65 17.89
CA ASP A 745 -1.39 7.80 17.91
C ASP A 745 -0.83 7.48 19.29
N HIS A 746 -0.52 6.20 19.50
CA HIS A 746 0.08 5.68 20.73
C HIS A 746 1.00 4.48 20.41
N GLY A 747 1.93 4.19 21.31
CA GLY A 747 2.76 2.98 21.28
C GLY A 747 1.94 1.71 21.47
N THR A 748 2.35 0.62 20.83
CA THR A 748 1.80 -0.73 21.11
C THR A 748 2.08 -1.14 22.57
N SER A 749 3.29 -0.84 23.05
CA SER A 749 3.74 -0.96 24.44
C SER A 749 5.05 -0.17 24.62
N ARG A 750 5.57 -0.12 25.84
CA ARG A 750 6.93 0.33 26.17
C ARG A 750 8.02 -0.55 25.59
N LEU A 751 7.74 -1.81 25.25
CA LEU A 751 8.72 -2.67 24.58
C LEU A 751 8.97 -2.14 23.16
N ALA A 752 7.92 -2.02 22.34
CA ALA A 752 8.12 -1.80 20.92
C ALA A 752 7.84 -0.39 20.41
N GLN A 753 6.98 0.39 21.09
CA GLN A 753 6.58 1.72 20.64
C GLN A 753 6.13 1.74 19.16
N GLY A 754 5.47 0.66 18.69
CA GLY A 754 4.95 0.52 17.33
C GLY A 754 3.65 1.30 17.11
N PRO A 755 3.06 1.30 15.89
CA PRO A 755 1.76 1.90 15.65
C PRO A 755 0.61 1.02 16.18
N ALA A 756 -0.35 1.61 16.89
CA ALA A 756 -1.53 0.92 17.44
C ALA A 756 -2.84 1.28 16.71
N ALA A 757 -2.78 1.53 15.39
CA ALA A 757 -3.89 2.10 14.61
C ALA A 757 -5.19 1.27 14.64
N LEU A 758 -5.10 -0.06 14.78
CA LEU A 758 -6.25 -0.96 14.76
C LEU A 758 -6.91 -1.15 16.12
N SER A 759 -6.48 -0.43 17.17
CA SER A 759 -7.23 -0.28 18.42
C SER A 759 -7.97 1.05 18.39
N THR A 760 -9.06 1.09 17.61
CA THR A 760 -9.83 2.30 17.33
C THR A 760 -11.32 2.00 17.29
N LEU A 761 -12.09 2.71 18.11
CA LEU A 761 -13.55 2.75 18.10
C LEU A 761 -14.04 4.05 17.44
N VAL A 762 -15.15 3.94 16.72
CA VAL A 762 -15.79 5.05 16.02
C VAL A 762 -17.30 4.97 16.15
N ARG A 763 -17.96 6.10 15.91
CA ARG A 763 -19.40 6.17 15.64
C ARG A 763 -19.60 6.57 14.19
N VAL A 764 -20.71 6.10 13.61
CA VAL A 764 -21.10 6.44 12.24
C VAL A 764 -22.51 7.01 12.24
N GLU A 765 -22.71 8.08 11.48
CA GLU A 765 -24.01 8.72 11.29
C GLU A 765 -24.18 9.17 9.85
N PRO A 766 -25.42 9.23 9.33
CA PRO A 766 -25.68 9.82 8.02
C PRO A 766 -25.16 11.26 7.95
N TYR A 767 -24.49 11.62 6.85
CA TYR A 767 -24.11 13.01 6.64
C TYR A 767 -25.36 13.86 6.33
N ARG A 768 -25.52 14.96 7.07
CA ARG A 768 -26.68 15.89 6.97
C ARG A 768 -26.26 17.34 6.72
N GLY A 769 -25.02 17.56 6.28
CA GLY A 769 -24.54 18.91 5.97
C GLY A 769 -25.31 19.54 4.82
N PRO A 770 -25.33 20.89 4.72
CA PRO A 770 -26.14 21.61 3.74
C PRO A 770 -25.70 21.30 2.31
N GLU A 771 -24.39 21.14 2.11
CA GLU A 771 -23.76 20.72 0.87
C GLU A 771 -22.65 19.72 1.18
N LEU A 772 -22.30 18.92 0.18
CA LEU A 772 -21.32 17.85 0.28
C LEU A 772 -19.94 18.39 -0.17
N PRO A 773 -18.95 18.62 0.73
CA PRO A 773 -17.74 19.39 0.42
C PRO A 773 -16.83 18.73 -0.61
N GLU A 774 -16.52 19.38 -1.73
CA GLU A 774 -15.77 18.78 -2.84
C GLU A 774 -14.40 18.20 -2.43
N VAL A 775 -14.05 17.03 -2.99
CA VAL A 775 -12.71 16.44 -2.88
C VAL A 775 -11.89 16.91 -4.07
N THR A 776 -10.90 17.77 -3.84
CA THR A 776 -10.06 18.40 -4.86
C THR A 776 -8.61 17.93 -4.83
N VAL A 777 -8.17 17.29 -3.74
CA VAL A 777 -6.77 16.91 -3.51
C VAL A 777 -6.23 15.95 -4.58
N THR A 778 -7.10 15.16 -5.21
CA THR A 778 -6.80 14.18 -6.27
C THR A 778 -7.02 14.71 -7.70
N THR A 779 -7.46 15.96 -7.87
CA THR A 779 -7.77 16.53 -9.19
C THR A 779 -7.15 17.91 -9.44
N THR A 780 -6.91 18.69 -8.39
CA THR A 780 -6.52 20.09 -8.49
C THR A 780 -5.22 20.36 -7.72
N PRO A 781 -4.17 20.95 -8.34
CA PRO A 781 -2.96 21.39 -7.63
C PRO A 781 -3.26 22.37 -6.47
N PRO A 782 -2.32 22.61 -5.53
CA PRO A 782 -2.52 23.65 -4.53
C PRO A 782 -2.63 25.04 -5.18
N PRO A 783 -3.19 26.03 -4.48
CA PRO A 783 -3.23 27.39 -4.97
C PRO A 783 -1.81 27.96 -5.11
N PHE A 784 -1.55 28.69 -6.19
CA PHE A 784 -0.32 29.44 -6.41
C PHE A 784 -0.58 30.94 -6.34
N ALA A 785 0.29 31.68 -5.68
CA ALA A 785 0.25 33.13 -5.68
C ALA A 785 0.82 33.67 -7.00
N SER A 786 0.12 34.62 -7.65
CA SER A 786 0.65 35.32 -8.81
C SER A 786 1.95 36.03 -8.43
N GLY A 787 3.05 35.70 -9.12
CA GLY A 787 4.38 36.26 -8.87
C GLY A 787 4.39 37.78 -9.04
N GLY A 788 4.13 38.51 -7.96
CA GLY A 788 4.29 39.95 -7.91
C GLY A 788 5.78 40.28 -7.80
N SER A 789 6.44 40.51 -8.93
CA SER A 789 7.60 41.40 -8.95
C SER A 789 7.14 42.74 -8.36
N GLY A 790 7.73 43.18 -7.25
CA GLY A 790 7.33 44.43 -6.62
C GLY A 790 7.43 45.58 -7.60
N THR A 791 6.29 46.19 -7.94
CA THR A 791 6.07 47.62 -8.23
C THR A 791 4.64 47.83 -8.73
N ASP A 792 3.63 47.55 -7.91
CA ASP A 792 2.31 48.16 -8.11
C ASP A 792 2.07 49.24 -7.05
N ARG A 793 2.36 50.47 -7.46
CA ARG A 793 1.84 51.65 -6.78
C ARG A 793 0.32 51.62 -6.91
N ALA A 794 -0.35 51.46 -5.78
CA ALA A 794 -1.76 51.80 -5.66
C ALA A 794 -2.02 53.20 -6.26
N PRO A 795 -3.01 53.37 -7.16
CA PRO A 795 -3.42 54.70 -7.56
C PRO A 795 -4.14 55.35 -6.39
N GLY A 796 -3.49 56.34 -5.76
CA GLY A 796 -4.05 57.12 -4.67
C GLY A 796 -5.31 57.90 -5.09
N PRO A 797 -6.15 58.31 -4.12
CA PRO A 797 -7.45 58.89 -4.39
C PRO A 797 -7.30 60.36 -4.82
N SER A 798 -7.70 60.67 -6.05
CA SER A 798 -7.81 62.04 -6.53
C SER A 798 -9.26 62.54 -6.38
N ARG A 799 -9.45 63.48 -5.45
CA ARG A 799 -10.69 64.23 -5.23
C ARG A 799 -10.84 65.35 -6.28
N ALA A 800 -12.02 65.32 -6.93
CA ALA A 800 -12.91 66.43 -7.27
C ALA A 800 -12.43 67.58 -8.19
N ALA A 801 -13.15 67.76 -9.31
CA ALA A 801 -13.83 69.02 -9.61
C ALA A 801 -14.99 68.85 -10.63
N THR A 802 -16.12 69.40 -10.22
CA THR A 802 -17.44 69.59 -10.85
C THR A 802 -17.50 70.18 -12.26
N ARG A 803 -18.50 69.72 -13.03
CA ARG A 803 -19.49 70.44 -13.89
C ARG A 803 -20.03 69.39 -14.89
N GLY A 804 -21.31 69.12 -15.12
CA GLY A 804 -22.60 69.73 -14.82
C GLY A 804 -23.49 69.51 -16.05
N ARG A 805 -24.71 68.96 -15.85
CA ARG A 805 -25.95 69.04 -16.68
C ARG A 805 -26.59 67.69 -17.08
N THR A 806 -27.80 67.47 -16.51
CA THR A 806 -29.11 67.10 -17.12
C THR A 806 -29.15 66.00 -18.21
N ALA A 807 -30.02 64.99 -18.25
CA ALA A 807 -31.44 64.90 -17.84
C ALA A 807 -31.94 63.43 -17.83
N SER A 808 -33.14 63.25 -17.25
CA SER A 808 -34.18 62.18 -17.38
C SER A 808 -34.03 61.09 -18.47
N ALA A 809 -34.51 59.85 -18.33
CA ALA A 809 -35.86 59.40 -17.95
C ALA A 809 -35.87 57.86 -17.73
N ARG A 810 -36.51 57.33 -16.67
CA ARG A 810 -37.79 56.56 -16.67
C ARG A 810 -38.02 55.55 -17.81
N GLY A 811 -38.28 54.30 -17.41
CA GLY A 811 -39.05 53.28 -18.16
C GLY A 811 -38.80 51.86 -17.62
N ARG A 812 -39.45 51.43 -16.52
CA ARG A 812 -40.64 50.55 -16.47
C ARG A 812 -40.49 49.20 -17.21
N SER A 813 -40.43 48.14 -16.39
CA SER A 813 -40.91 46.75 -16.60
C SER A 813 -42.37 46.72 -17.12
N PRO A 814 -42.95 45.59 -17.64
CA PRO A 814 -43.10 44.33 -16.86
C PRO A 814 -43.29 42.98 -17.61
N SER A 815 -43.25 41.91 -16.80
CA SER A 815 -44.07 40.67 -16.78
C SER A 815 -44.18 39.71 -17.97
N ALA A 816 -43.70 38.48 -17.70
CA ALA A 816 -44.45 37.21 -17.56
C ALA A 816 -45.53 36.81 -18.57
N CYS A 817 -45.42 35.56 -19.08
CA CYS A 817 -46.52 34.58 -19.06
C CYS A 817 -46.02 33.17 -19.43
N ALA A 818 -46.46 32.18 -18.66
CA ALA A 818 -46.47 30.76 -19.00
C ALA A 818 -47.65 30.45 -19.94
N VAL A 819 -47.59 29.32 -20.66
CA VAL A 819 -48.59 28.22 -20.70
C VAL A 819 -48.25 27.26 -21.83
N ASP A 820 -48.56 26.00 -21.53
CA ASP A 820 -48.28 24.72 -22.13
C ASP A 820 -49.23 24.32 -23.30
N ASP A 821 -48.76 23.33 -24.05
CA ASP A 821 -49.47 22.16 -24.61
C ASP A 821 -50.24 22.15 -25.95
N ARG A 822 -49.94 21.05 -26.68
CA ARG A 822 -50.71 20.21 -27.65
C ARG A 822 -50.75 20.45 -29.17
N GLY A 823 -50.39 19.35 -29.85
CA GLY A 823 -50.96 18.88 -31.12
C GLY A 823 -50.07 17.83 -31.81
N GLN A 824 -49.85 16.63 -31.25
CA GLN A 824 -50.56 15.36 -31.53
C GLN A 824 -51.04 15.10 -32.97
N THR A 825 -50.56 14.01 -33.59
CA THR A 825 -51.29 12.83 -34.15
C THR A 825 -50.34 12.06 -35.12
N ARG A 826 -50.35 10.72 -35.31
CA ARG A 826 -51.10 9.58 -34.77
C ARG A 826 -50.37 8.27 -35.16
N LEU A 827 -50.52 7.30 -34.26
CA LEU A 827 -50.42 5.84 -34.38
C LEU A 827 -50.71 5.20 -35.75
N VAL A 828 -49.94 4.16 -36.10
CA VAL A 828 -50.47 2.82 -36.47
C VAL A 828 -49.47 1.77 -35.97
N GLY A 829 -49.96 0.81 -35.19
CA GLY A 829 -49.30 -0.47 -34.96
C GLY A 829 -50.14 -1.59 -35.57
N SER A 830 -49.49 -2.67 -35.98
CA SER A 830 -49.97 -4.05 -35.88
C SER A 830 -48.95 -5.00 -36.56
N ASP A 831 -48.39 -5.89 -35.74
CA ASP A 831 -48.19 -7.33 -35.96
C ASP A 831 -47.80 -7.86 -37.35
N HIS A 832 -46.63 -8.50 -37.40
CA HIS A 832 -46.38 -9.82 -37.99
C HIS A 832 -45.02 -10.29 -37.43
N ASP A 833 -45.05 -11.17 -36.43
CA ASP A 833 -44.98 -12.63 -36.58
C ASP A 833 -43.53 -13.13 -36.62
N ASP A 834 -43.15 -13.74 -35.50
CA ASP A 834 -42.46 -15.03 -35.43
C ASP A 834 -41.74 -15.50 -36.71
N GLU A 835 -40.45 -15.19 -36.80
CA GLU A 835 -39.49 -16.14 -37.36
C GLU A 835 -38.44 -16.48 -36.30
N ARG A 836 -38.90 -17.10 -35.21
CA ARG A 836 -38.20 -18.30 -34.74
C ARG A 836 -38.30 -19.33 -35.87
N GLN A 837 -37.45 -19.19 -36.89
CA GLN A 837 -37.08 -20.39 -37.65
C GLN A 837 -36.33 -21.26 -36.66
N GLY A 838 -37.03 -22.29 -36.19
CA GLY A 838 -36.40 -23.37 -35.45
C GLY A 838 -35.19 -23.83 -36.24
N MET A 839 -34.05 -23.95 -35.56
CA MET A 839 -33.02 -24.90 -35.98
C MET A 839 -33.57 -26.31 -35.78
N THR A 840 -34.59 -26.66 -36.55
CA THR A 840 -34.94 -28.04 -36.82
C THR A 840 -34.13 -28.45 -38.04
N GLU A 841 -33.27 -29.44 -37.81
CA GLU A 841 -32.21 -29.99 -38.67
C GLU A 841 -30.87 -29.25 -38.56
N SER A 842 -29.89 -29.92 -37.92
CA SER A 842 -28.49 -29.54 -37.99
C SER A 842 -28.04 -29.64 -39.45
N SER A 843 -27.98 -28.50 -40.14
CA SER A 843 -27.25 -28.46 -41.40
C SER A 843 -25.79 -28.76 -41.09
N ALA A 844 -25.28 -29.89 -41.56
CA ALA A 844 -23.87 -30.25 -41.42
C ALA A 844 -23.01 -29.08 -41.94
N ILE A 845 -22.05 -28.63 -41.12
CA ILE A 845 -21.12 -27.57 -41.52
C ILE A 845 -20.31 -28.10 -42.70
N THR A 846 -20.32 -27.42 -43.84
CA THR A 846 -19.62 -27.90 -45.04
C THR A 846 -18.14 -27.50 -45.02
N PRO A 847 -17.24 -28.25 -45.69
CA PRO A 847 -15.83 -27.85 -45.84
C PRO A 847 -15.66 -26.46 -46.45
N GLU A 848 -16.57 -26.01 -47.33
CA GLU A 848 -16.55 -24.65 -47.89
C GLU A 848 -16.82 -23.57 -46.83
N GLN A 849 -17.69 -23.85 -45.85
CA GLN A 849 -17.95 -22.94 -44.72
C GLN A 849 -16.73 -22.86 -43.80
N VAL A 850 -16.06 -23.99 -43.55
CA VAL A 850 -14.81 -24.02 -42.78
C VAL A 850 -13.70 -23.27 -43.53
N ALA A 851 -13.60 -23.45 -44.86
CA ALA A 851 -12.64 -22.75 -45.68
C ALA A 851 -12.90 -21.24 -45.70
N HIS A 852 -14.17 -20.83 -45.74
CA HIS A 852 -14.53 -19.42 -45.63
C HIS A 852 -14.12 -18.83 -44.28
N LEU A 853 -14.42 -19.51 -43.17
CA LEU A 853 -14.01 -19.08 -41.83
C LEU A 853 -12.48 -19.03 -41.68
N ALA A 854 -11.77 -20.05 -42.17
CA ALA A 854 -10.31 -20.08 -42.19
C ALA A 854 -9.74 -18.92 -43.02
N SER A 855 -10.37 -18.56 -44.14
CA SER A 855 -9.96 -17.41 -44.96
C SER A 855 -10.16 -16.07 -44.24
N LEU A 856 -11.24 -15.91 -43.48
CA LEU A 856 -11.48 -14.73 -42.66
C LEU A 856 -10.44 -14.60 -41.54
N ALA A 857 -10.00 -15.74 -40.99
CA ALA A 857 -8.93 -15.82 -40.00
C ALA A 857 -7.51 -15.83 -40.60
N ARG A 858 -7.37 -15.80 -41.94
CA ARG A 858 -6.09 -15.90 -42.68
C ARG A 858 -5.28 -17.16 -42.36
N ILE A 859 -5.96 -18.27 -42.09
CA ILE A 859 -5.34 -19.57 -41.83
C ILE A 859 -5.41 -20.40 -43.11
N ALA A 860 -4.25 -20.88 -43.57
CA ALA A 860 -4.19 -21.84 -44.67
C ALA A 860 -4.48 -23.24 -44.14
N MET A 861 -5.37 -23.97 -44.82
CA MET A 861 -5.80 -25.31 -44.42
C MET A 861 -5.79 -26.25 -45.61
N SER A 862 -5.34 -27.47 -45.39
CA SER A 862 -5.43 -28.56 -46.37
C SER A 862 -6.86 -29.10 -46.49
N GLU A 863 -7.17 -29.77 -47.59
CA GLU A 863 -8.49 -30.40 -47.80
C GLU A 863 -8.84 -31.40 -46.69
N ASP A 864 -7.84 -32.12 -46.17
CA ASP A 864 -8.00 -33.07 -45.07
C ASP A 864 -8.37 -32.38 -43.75
N GLU A 865 -7.77 -31.22 -43.45
CA GLU A 865 -8.09 -30.42 -42.26
C GLU A 865 -9.47 -29.77 -42.35
N LEU A 866 -9.86 -29.30 -43.54
CA LEU A 866 -11.20 -28.75 -43.77
C LEU A 866 -12.30 -29.80 -43.56
N ALA A 867 -12.05 -31.04 -44.00
CA ALA A 867 -12.97 -32.16 -43.80
C ALA A 867 -13.06 -32.57 -42.32
N ALA A 868 -11.93 -32.64 -41.61
CA ALA A 868 -11.90 -32.96 -40.18
C ALA A 868 -12.66 -31.92 -39.34
N LEU A 869 -12.37 -30.63 -39.55
CA LEU A 869 -13.01 -29.54 -38.80
C LEU A 869 -14.48 -29.36 -39.11
N SER A 870 -14.91 -29.65 -40.35
CA SER A 870 -16.32 -29.72 -40.71
C SER A 870 -17.07 -30.74 -39.84
N GLY A 871 -16.47 -31.91 -39.60
CA GLY A 871 -17.00 -32.94 -38.70
C GLY A 871 -17.00 -32.53 -37.22
N ASP A 872 -15.90 -31.94 -36.75
CA ASP A 872 -15.77 -31.50 -35.36
C ASP A 872 -16.75 -30.38 -35.01
N LEU A 873 -16.86 -29.36 -35.87
CA LEU A 873 -17.79 -28.25 -35.67
C LEU A 873 -19.25 -28.70 -35.72
N THR A 874 -19.59 -29.65 -36.59
CA THR A 874 -20.92 -30.27 -36.62
C THR A 874 -21.22 -30.98 -35.29
N THR A 875 -20.22 -31.65 -34.71
CA THR A 875 -20.34 -32.33 -33.40
C THR A 875 -20.51 -31.33 -32.25
N ILE A 876 -19.73 -30.24 -32.26
CA ILE A 876 -19.83 -29.17 -31.25
C ILE A 876 -21.22 -28.53 -31.28
N LEU A 877 -21.71 -28.15 -32.46
CA LEU A 877 -23.05 -27.55 -32.59
C LEU A 877 -24.16 -28.51 -32.15
N SER A 878 -24.00 -29.81 -32.43
CA SER A 878 -24.92 -30.84 -31.95
C SER A 878 -24.91 -30.96 -30.41
N ASN A 879 -23.74 -30.84 -29.77
CA ASN A 879 -23.64 -30.83 -28.31
C ASN A 879 -24.23 -29.56 -27.70
N VAL A 880 -24.00 -28.39 -28.30
CA VAL A 880 -24.58 -27.11 -27.85
C VAL A 880 -26.12 -27.15 -27.94
N ALA A 881 -26.68 -27.71 -29.01
CA ALA A 881 -28.12 -27.88 -29.13
C ALA A 881 -28.70 -28.76 -28.00
N ARG A 882 -28.02 -29.86 -27.64
CA ARG A 882 -28.43 -30.74 -26.51
C ARG A 882 -28.32 -30.04 -25.15
N VAL A 883 -27.33 -29.17 -24.95
CA VAL A 883 -27.20 -28.37 -23.72
C VAL A 883 -28.35 -27.37 -23.62
N ASN A 884 -28.74 -26.72 -24.72
CA ASN A 884 -29.85 -25.79 -24.75
C ASN A 884 -31.22 -26.47 -24.54
N GLU A 885 -31.40 -27.73 -24.96
CA GLU A 885 -32.60 -28.53 -24.63
C GLU A 885 -32.70 -28.84 -23.12
N ALA A 886 -31.57 -28.92 -22.41
CA ALA A 886 -31.51 -29.24 -20.98
C ALA A 886 -31.60 -28.01 -20.06
N ALA A 887 -31.41 -26.79 -20.60
CA ALA A 887 -31.46 -25.53 -19.86
C ALA A 887 -32.83 -24.84 -20.03
N GLY A 888 -33.83 -25.26 -19.25
CA GLY A 888 -35.12 -24.57 -19.18
C GLY A 888 -35.04 -23.22 -18.46
N GLU A 889 -36.10 -22.39 -18.55
CA GLU A 889 -36.19 -21.05 -17.92
C GLU A 889 -35.95 -21.06 -16.39
N ASP A 890 -36.04 -22.22 -15.74
CA ASP A 890 -35.84 -22.43 -14.31
C ASP A 890 -34.38 -22.68 -13.90
N VAL A 891 -33.43 -22.70 -14.85
CA VAL A 891 -31.99 -22.83 -14.59
C VAL A 891 -31.32 -21.45 -14.75
N PRO A 892 -31.07 -20.70 -13.66
CA PRO A 892 -30.40 -19.41 -13.77
C PRO A 892 -28.98 -19.59 -14.31
N ALA A 893 -28.62 -18.77 -15.30
CA ALA A 893 -27.28 -18.76 -15.88
C ALA A 893 -26.23 -18.46 -14.81
N THR A 894 -25.26 -19.35 -14.63
CA THR A 894 -24.23 -19.30 -13.57
C THR A 894 -23.00 -18.48 -13.95
N SER A 895 -23.03 -17.73 -15.06
CA SER A 895 -21.97 -16.79 -15.40
C SER A 895 -22.57 -15.42 -15.73
N HIS A 896 -22.10 -14.40 -15.02
CA HIS A 896 -22.26 -13.00 -15.41
C HIS A 896 -21.04 -12.60 -16.25
N PRO A 897 -21.09 -12.60 -17.60
CA PRO A 897 -20.38 -11.58 -18.33
C PRO A 897 -21.13 -10.28 -18.05
N ILE A 898 -20.47 -9.34 -17.36
CA ILE A 898 -20.93 -7.95 -17.28
C ILE A 898 -21.31 -7.52 -18.71
N ALA A 899 -22.48 -6.92 -18.90
CA ALA A 899 -22.89 -6.40 -20.20
C ALA A 899 -21.88 -5.35 -20.66
N LEU A 900 -20.93 -5.78 -21.49
CA LEU A 900 -19.92 -4.94 -22.12
C LEU A 900 -20.67 -4.06 -23.12
N THR A 901 -21.02 -2.86 -22.67
CA THR A 901 -21.65 -1.86 -23.53
C THR A 901 -20.50 -1.14 -24.23
N ASN A 902 -20.06 -1.66 -25.37
CA ASN A 902 -19.11 -0.95 -26.21
C ASN A 902 -19.70 0.42 -26.57
N VAL A 903 -18.91 1.49 -26.42
CA VAL A 903 -19.27 2.83 -26.89
C VAL A 903 -19.20 2.81 -28.41
N MET A 904 -20.24 2.28 -29.04
CA MET A 904 -20.40 2.30 -30.49
C MET A 904 -20.96 3.66 -30.85
N ARG A 905 -20.29 4.38 -31.75
CA ARG A 905 -20.95 5.48 -32.46
C ARG A 905 -22.10 4.91 -33.28
N SER A 906 -23.15 5.70 -33.49
CA SER A 906 -24.20 5.36 -34.45
C SER A 906 -23.58 5.09 -35.82
N ASP A 907 -23.94 3.98 -36.44
CA ASP A 907 -23.47 3.64 -37.78
C ASP A 907 -24.21 4.49 -38.82
N GLU A 908 -23.72 5.72 -38.98
CA GLU A 908 -24.25 6.68 -39.94
C GLU A 908 -23.42 6.63 -41.22
N VAL A 909 -24.07 6.32 -42.35
CA VAL A 909 -23.42 6.33 -43.67
C VAL A 909 -23.07 7.76 -44.05
N GLY A 910 -21.83 8.15 -43.80
CA GLY A 910 -21.27 9.44 -44.18
C GLY A 910 -20.29 9.35 -45.36
N PRO A 911 -19.82 10.48 -45.89
CA PRO A 911 -18.71 10.52 -46.84
C PRO A 911 -17.46 9.92 -46.20
N THR A 912 -16.97 8.80 -46.73
CA THR A 912 -15.74 8.15 -46.29
C THR A 912 -14.57 8.60 -47.15
N LEU A 913 -13.34 8.33 -46.69
CA LEU A 913 -12.15 8.55 -47.52
C LEU A 913 -12.25 7.71 -48.81
N SER A 914 -11.84 8.29 -49.94
CA SER A 914 -11.57 7.49 -51.14
C SER A 914 -10.33 6.61 -50.91
N SER A 915 -10.17 5.52 -51.67
CA SER A 915 -8.94 4.69 -51.59
C SER A 915 -7.68 5.52 -51.78
N GLU A 916 -7.72 6.51 -52.68
CA GLU A 916 -6.62 7.46 -52.90
C GLU A 916 -6.32 8.29 -51.64
N GLN A 917 -7.36 8.81 -50.96
CA GLN A 917 -7.19 9.58 -49.73
C GLN A 917 -6.72 8.72 -48.55
N ALA A 918 -7.15 7.46 -48.48
CA ALA A 918 -6.71 6.52 -47.45
C ALA A 918 -5.24 6.13 -47.65
N LEU A 919 -4.79 5.95 -48.89
CA LEU A 919 -3.43 5.52 -49.22
C LEU A 919 -2.42 6.67 -49.31
N ALA A 920 -2.88 7.94 -49.31
CA ALA A 920 -2.00 9.11 -49.43
C ALA A 920 -0.96 9.22 -48.29
N ALA A 921 -1.26 8.65 -47.12
CA ALA A 921 -0.36 8.61 -45.97
C ALA A 921 0.34 7.25 -45.79
N ALA A 922 0.16 6.30 -46.72
CA ALA A 922 0.75 4.97 -46.62
C ALA A 922 2.27 5.02 -46.83
N PRO A 923 3.09 4.42 -45.95
CA PRO A 923 4.54 4.31 -46.15
C PRO A 923 4.92 3.59 -47.46
N ALA A 924 4.08 2.64 -47.88
CA ALA A 924 4.11 2.00 -49.20
C ALA A 924 2.69 1.49 -49.55
N SER A 925 2.36 1.43 -50.83
CA SER A 925 1.08 0.88 -51.32
C SER A 925 1.26 0.12 -52.64
N ALA A 926 0.40 -0.86 -52.89
CA ALA A 926 0.27 -1.57 -54.16
C ALA A 926 -1.18 -2.04 -54.33
N ASP A 927 -1.69 -2.05 -55.56
CA ASP A 927 -3.04 -2.53 -55.92
C ASP A 927 -4.17 -2.01 -55.01
N ASP A 928 -4.19 -0.68 -54.78
CA ASP A 928 -5.14 0.02 -53.89
C ASP A 928 -5.13 -0.49 -52.44
N LYS A 929 -4.00 -1.00 -51.95
CA LYS A 929 -3.82 -1.52 -50.58
C LYS A 929 -2.54 -0.97 -49.95
N PHE A 930 -2.55 -0.92 -48.62
CA PHE A 930 -1.34 -0.66 -47.84
C PHE A 930 -0.35 -1.83 -47.99
N LEU A 931 0.89 -1.54 -48.33
CA LEU A 931 1.96 -2.53 -48.41
C LEU A 931 2.67 -2.54 -47.06
N VAL A 932 2.48 -3.63 -46.31
CA VAL A 932 3.04 -3.80 -44.95
C VAL A 932 4.30 -4.65 -45.06
N PRO A 933 5.45 -4.23 -44.48
CA PRO A 933 6.64 -5.07 -44.43
C PRO A 933 6.34 -6.40 -43.72
N GLN A 934 6.89 -7.49 -44.24
CA GLN A 934 6.81 -8.79 -43.59
C GLN A 934 7.57 -8.74 -42.25
N ILE A 935 6.88 -8.96 -41.12
CA ILE A 935 7.44 -8.81 -39.75
C ILE A 935 8.26 -10.03 -39.31
N LEU A 936 8.25 -11.13 -40.07
CA LEU A 936 9.04 -12.34 -39.80
C LEU A 936 9.73 -12.81 -41.08
N GLY A 937 11.04 -12.61 -41.16
CA GLY A 937 11.93 -13.32 -42.07
C GLY A 937 12.82 -14.24 -41.23
N GLU A 938 12.91 -15.51 -41.63
CA GLU A 938 13.95 -16.42 -41.14
C GLU A 938 15.31 -15.94 -41.65
N GLU A 939 16.12 -15.37 -40.75
CA GLU A 939 17.59 -15.47 -40.73
C GLU A 939 18.09 -15.32 -39.29
#